data_AF-A0A8J3GGA4-F1
#
_entry.id   AF-A0A8J3GGA4-F1
#
_cell.length_a   1.000
_cell.length_b   1.000
_cell.length_c   1.000
_cell.angle_alpha   90.00
_cell.angle_beta   90.00
_cell.angle_gamma   90.00
#
_symmetry.space_group_name_H-M   'P 1'
#
loop_
_entity.id
_entity.type
_entity.pdbx_description
1 polymer ?
#
loop_
_entity_poly.entity_id
_entity_poly.type
_entity_poly.pdbx_seq_one_letter_code
_entity_poly.pdbx_strand_id
1 'polypeptide(L)'
;MRILFIYFLLASTLFADNAAVQLTGPEVMKLDWGVRALAKADVDQDGREDIGVINNDRARVEIYYQRPPGEISTHGRSLKRNRWEPVLEDSRFEMEGVASGIAMYDLEMGDITGDGLPDVVYTSKDEPLVAVAQLEKGVWAEKREYDGLEALPWNSTMKLVELSDVYPGLELVALTKNRLVVFAFDENADPVKLYETYRMDSTGMDLDVLPAKGDKPLRFSYRVPGSVRALRIIEWDPENGPGAELAFSLDATSPSIAWIDPAATDPELVLIEPRTGRLRIERLEKSSPDSGEDWPLEYYSTGAETDFPEAYARGDYNGDGIDDLAVADAANAQIWWLEGNPDGGWKAPRSYPSFQGVESLAAADIDGDGQSELFVLSKNETIIGLTRWNGDRFVFPQAIGLSGDPKKILWLPEKQQLVALTSQKSDQQLAFLAQTDNGWTIEKQFTLPDVRREPSGILLADLDQNGSQDLLITIPRDGARYVDLAMVDGLPDDRVNEAIFEIDGLREIDLSNVGLGDINDDGLEELLVASDGFVRAIYLDTDKRRTVLDQFNSRSGNDHLSIPHLRDIDGDGVTELLIFDQRDKSFQVLRRDDAGIYRYTRTVKFGDFNPIALMDMGEGNQDMVLLGKTALVRSPLGGTWEALRTVTTYESDLDDIVYNQIAIAELNQTSGAEFILIDGQNNVLEIIKRTPPDGWKSALHFNVFEEDLHYGGRKGAPLEPREVILGDFTNDGLQDIVLLVHDRLLLYPQGENELDAGKAVN
;
A
#
# COMPACT_ATOMS: atom_id res chain seq x y z
N MET A 1 18.02 -70.94 -27.76
CA MET A 1 17.88 -70.52 -29.17
C MET A 1 16.76 -69.49 -29.23
N ARG A 2 17.05 -68.31 -29.79
CA ARG A 2 16.20 -67.13 -30.05
C ARG A 2 15.94 -66.17 -28.87
N ILE A 3 16.65 -65.05 -28.98
CA ILE A 3 16.51 -63.75 -28.33
C ILE A 3 15.28 -63.05 -28.92
N LEU A 4 14.45 -62.44 -28.08
CA LEU A 4 13.40 -61.50 -28.48
C LEU A 4 13.74 -60.14 -27.87
N PHE A 5 14.19 -59.19 -28.69
CA PHE A 5 14.26 -57.77 -28.37
C PHE A 5 13.09 -57.11 -29.10
N ILE A 6 12.14 -56.54 -28.37
CA ILE A 6 11.16 -55.59 -28.89
C ILE A 6 11.50 -54.26 -28.24
N TYR A 7 11.98 -53.33 -29.06
CA TYR A 7 12.23 -51.94 -28.69
C TYR A 7 10.88 -51.24 -28.43
N PHE A 8 10.71 -50.68 -27.24
CA PHE A 8 9.79 -49.58 -27.02
C PHE A 8 10.38 -48.34 -27.69
N LEU A 9 9.64 -47.71 -28.61
CA LEU A 9 9.94 -46.37 -29.08
C LEU A 9 9.79 -45.41 -27.89
N LEU A 10 10.90 -44.83 -27.42
CA LEU A 10 10.84 -43.52 -26.79
C LEU A 10 10.43 -42.53 -27.87
N ALA A 11 9.22 -41.98 -27.77
CA ALA A 11 8.94 -40.69 -28.38
C ALA A 11 9.73 -39.65 -27.59
N SER A 12 10.93 -39.33 -28.06
CA SER A 12 11.60 -38.09 -27.68
C SER A 12 10.74 -36.95 -28.23
N THR A 13 9.99 -36.29 -27.36
CA THR A 13 9.50 -34.94 -27.61
C THR A 13 10.73 -34.05 -27.79
N LEU A 14 11.09 -33.81 -29.05
CA LEU A 14 11.99 -32.72 -29.40
C LEU A 14 11.28 -31.43 -28.98
N PHE A 15 11.77 -30.77 -27.94
CA PHE A 15 11.44 -29.38 -27.64
C PHE A 15 11.75 -28.55 -28.90
N ALA A 16 10.74 -27.96 -29.49
CA ALA A 16 10.89 -26.98 -30.55
C ALA A 16 11.18 -25.61 -29.89
N ASP A 17 12.35 -25.48 -29.24
CA ASP A 17 12.76 -24.25 -28.53
C ASP A 17 13.93 -23.60 -29.26
N ASN A 18 13.67 -22.79 -30.29
CA ASN A 18 14.61 -21.78 -30.82
C ASN A 18 14.01 -20.98 -32.00
N ALA A 19 12.81 -20.40 -31.84
CA ALA A 19 12.46 -19.28 -32.71
C ALA A 19 13.38 -18.10 -32.34
N ALA A 20 14.10 -17.54 -33.31
CA ALA A 20 14.95 -16.38 -33.09
C ALA A 20 14.10 -15.12 -33.11
N VAL A 21 14.35 -14.18 -32.19
CA VAL A 21 13.76 -12.83 -32.27
C VAL A 21 14.26 -12.18 -33.55
N GLN A 22 13.33 -11.79 -34.42
CA GLN A 22 13.62 -11.18 -35.71
C GLN A 22 12.81 -9.90 -35.84
N LEU A 23 13.51 -8.77 -35.84
CA LEU A 23 12.93 -7.46 -36.10
C LEU A 23 13.25 -7.06 -37.53
N THR A 24 12.27 -6.49 -38.22
CA THR A 24 12.51 -5.75 -39.45
C THR A 24 13.10 -4.36 -39.12
N GLY A 25 13.67 -3.67 -40.11
CA GLY A 25 14.19 -2.32 -39.89
C GLY A 25 13.07 -1.35 -39.48
N PRO A 26 13.37 -0.29 -38.71
CA PRO A 26 12.32 0.52 -38.11
C PRO A 26 11.58 1.35 -39.15
N GLU A 27 10.26 1.39 -39.01
CA GLU A 27 9.43 2.40 -39.62
C GLU A 27 9.48 3.66 -38.76
N VAL A 28 9.83 4.79 -39.39
CA VAL A 28 10.12 6.04 -38.67
C VAL A 28 9.03 7.07 -38.95
N MET A 29 8.36 7.50 -37.90
CA MET A 29 7.39 8.59 -37.95
C MET A 29 7.93 9.83 -37.24
N LYS A 30 7.80 11.01 -37.88
CA LYS A 30 8.15 12.29 -37.27
C LYS A 30 6.97 12.85 -36.46
N LEU A 31 7.29 13.30 -35.25
CA LEU A 31 6.40 13.90 -34.25
C LEU A 31 6.92 15.30 -33.86
N ASP A 32 6.36 15.88 -32.80
CA ASP A 32 6.89 17.08 -32.13
C ASP A 32 7.78 16.69 -30.93
N TRP A 33 8.60 17.62 -30.44
CA TRP A 33 9.57 17.36 -29.35
C TRP A 33 8.89 17.18 -27.98
N GLY A 34 7.75 17.82 -27.77
CA GLY A 34 6.98 17.76 -26.52
C GLY A 34 6.10 16.51 -26.39
N VAL A 35 6.26 15.52 -27.28
CA VAL A 35 5.46 14.29 -27.25
C VAL A 35 5.93 13.36 -26.13
N ARG A 36 4.98 12.75 -25.41
CA ARG A 36 5.20 11.80 -24.30
C ARG A 36 3.97 10.92 -24.05
N ALA A 37 4.08 10.02 -23.08
CA ALA A 37 2.99 9.19 -22.56
C ALA A 37 2.31 8.39 -23.67
N LEU A 38 3.06 7.42 -24.20
CA LEU A 38 2.54 6.47 -25.18
C LEU A 38 1.40 5.64 -24.56
N ALA A 39 0.25 5.64 -25.21
CA ALA A 39 -0.89 4.77 -24.92
C ALA A 39 -1.27 3.98 -26.19
N LYS A 40 -1.97 2.86 -26.01
CA LYS A 40 -2.46 2.04 -27.13
C LYS A 40 -3.88 1.55 -26.90
N ALA A 41 -4.65 1.47 -27.97
CA ALA A 41 -5.99 0.87 -28.02
C ALA A 41 -6.39 0.70 -29.49
N ASP A 42 -7.28 -0.23 -29.81
CA ASP A 42 -7.92 -0.32 -31.14
C ASP A 42 -9.05 0.73 -31.21
N VAL A 43 -8.67 2.01 -31.35
CA VAL A 43 -9.57 3.18 -31.17
C VAL A 43 -10.65 3.18 -32.24
N ASP A 44 -10.35 2.66 -33.43
CA ASP A 44 -11.27 2.64 -34.55
C ASP A 44 -11.88 1.27 -34.88
N GLN A 45 -11.65 0.28 -34.01
CA GLN A 45 -12.16 -1.09 -34.06
C GLN A 45 -11.85 -1.83 -35.37
N ASP A 46 -10.69 -1.57 -35.97
CA ASP A 46 -10.24 -2.26 -37.18
C ASP A 46 -9.43 -3.53 -36.89
N GLY A 47 -9.21 -3.83 -35.61
CA GLY A 47 -8.44 -4.97 -35.11
C GLY A 47 -6.93 -4.71 -35.04
N ARG A 48 -6.47 -3.47 -35.21
CA ARG A 48 -5.06 -3.05 -35.06
C ARG A 48 -4.95 -2.14 -33.85
N GLU A 49 -3.88 -2.29 -33.06
CA GLU A 49 -3.65 -1.35 -31.96
C GLU A 49 -3.20 0.02 -32.51
N ASP A 50 -3.96 1.08 -32.24
CA ASP A 50 -3.57 2.46 -32.56
C ASP A 50 -2.69 3.03 -31.46
N ILE A 51 -2.02 4.16 -31.76
CA ILE A 51 -1.11 4.81 -30.81
C ILE A 51 -1.65 6.18 -30.42
N GLY A 52 -1.89 6.36 -29.13
CA GLY A 52 -2.20 7.64 -28.50
C GLY A 52 -0.95 8.26 -27.89
N VAL A 53 -0.80 9.58 -28.02
CA VAL A 53 0.26 10.33 -27.33
C VAL A 53 -0.23 11.67 -26.82
N ILE A 54 0.41 12.17 -25.76
CA ILE A 54 0.29 13.57 -25.35
C ILE A 54 1.26 14.41 -26.18
N ASN A 55 0.75 15.42 -26.90
CA ASN A 55 1.58 16.44 -27.55
C ASN A 55 1.43 17.80 -26.84
N ASN A 56 2.33 18.06 -25.90
CA ASN A 56 2.34 19.31 -25.13
C ASN A 56 2.81 20.54 -25.94
N ASP A 57 3.53 20.35 -27.05
CA ASP A 57 3.87 21.46 -27.99
C ASP A 57 2.60 22.01 -28.69
N ARG A 58 1.54 21.19 -28.75
CA ARG A 58 0.26 21.49 -29.40
C ARG A 58 -0.93 21.53 -28.45
N ALA A 59 -0.73 21.21 -27.17
CA ALA A 59 -1.78 21.11 -26.15
C ALA A 59 -2.96 20.22 -26.57
N ARG A 60 -2.66 19.00 -27.05
CA ARG A 60 -3.65 18.01 -27.49
C ARG A 60 -3.16 16.59 -27.30
N VAL A 61 -4.08 15.65 -27.17
CA VAL A 61 -3.81 14.23 -27.40
C VAL A 61 -3.80 14.00 -28.91
N GLU A 62 -2.82 13.28 -29.43
CA GLU A 62 -2.76 12.87 -30.83
C GLU A 62 -2.95 11.36 -30.92
N ILE A 63 -3.90 10.94 -31.74
CA ILE A 63 -4.22 9.54 -31.99
C ILE A 63 -3.73 9.23 -33.40
N TYR A 64 -2.89 8.23 -33.50
CA TYR A 64 -2.27 7.74 -34.72
C TYR A 64 -2.93 6.43 -35.12
N TYR A 65 -3.97 6.52 -35.94
CA TYR A 65 -4.68 5.38 -36.47
C TYR A 65 -3.84 4.62 -37.48
N GLN A 66 -3.85 3.31 -37.41
CA GLN A 66 -3.16 2.50 -38.40
C GLN A 66 -3.95 2.38 -39.70
N ARG A 67 -3.27 2.60 -40.83
CA ARG A 67 -3.88 2.33 -42.13
C ARG A 67 -3.82 0.84 -42.48
N PRO A 68 -4.86 0.31 -43.12
CA PRO A 68 -4.81 -1.00 -43.76
C PRO A 68 -3.61 -1.14 -44.71
N PRO A 69 -3.00 -2.34 -44.81
CA PRO A 69 -1.87 -2.58 -45.69
C PRO A 69 -2.17 -2.19 -47.15
N GLY A 70 -1.33 -1.31 -47.71
CA GLY A 70 -1.41 -0.86 -49.11
C GLY A 70 -2.26 0.39 -49.37
N GLU A 71 -2.89 0.97 -48.34
CA GLU A 71 -3.54 2.27 -48.45
C GLU A 71 -2.50 3.41 -48.44
N ILE A 72 -2.65 4.36 -49.36
CA ILE A 72 -1.71 5.48 -49.53
C ILE A 72 -2.36 6.75 -48.98
N SER A 73 -1.58 7.60 -48.30
CA SER A 73 -2.06 8.90 -47.81
C SER A 73 -2.77 9.71 -48.90
N THR A 74 -3.89 10.32 -48.52
CA THR A 74 -4.64 11.26 -49.36
C THR A 74 -3.96 12.64 -49.45
N HIS A 75 -2.91 12.88 -48.67
CA HIS A 75 -2.14 14.12 -48.67
C HIS A 75 -1.24 14.21 -49.92
N GLY A 76 -1.19 15.40 -50.54
CA GLY A 76 -0.54 15.59 -51.83
C GLY A 76 0.99 15.51 -51.78
N ARG A 77 1.58 14.60 -52.56
CA ARG A 77 3.03 14.32 -52.57
C ARG A 77 3.94 15.56 -52.67
N SER A 78 4.82 15.76 -51.69
CA SER A 78 5.89 16.77 -51.74
C SER A 78 7.02 16.36 -52.69
N LEU A 79 7.46 17.28 -53.56
CA LEU A 79 8.60 17.07 -54.45
C LEU A 79 9.96 17.10 -53.73
N LYS A 80 10.03 17.56 -52.48
CA LYS A 80 11.25 17.59 -51.67
C LYS A 80 11.27 16.39 -50.72
N ARG A 81 11.81 15.27 -51.18
CA ARG A 81 12.18 14.16 -50.28
C ARG A 81 13.41 14.56 -49.48
N ASN A 82 13.24 14.76 -48.18
CA ASN A 82 14.37 14.89 -47.25
C ASN A 82 14.59 13.51 -46.60
N ARG A 83 15.74 12.87 -46.87
CA ARG A 83 16.06 11.56 -46.27
C ARG A 83 16.10 11.58 -44.74
N TRP A 84 16.29 12.76 -44.16
CA TRP A 84 16.40 12.96 -42.72
C TRP A 84 15.09 13.45 -42.10
N GLU A 85 14.12 13.89 -42.91
CA GLU A 85 12.78 14.29 -42.48
C GLU A 85 11.76 13.58 -43.39
N PRO A 86 11.39 12.33 -43.08
CA PRO A 86 10.38 11.62 -43.85
C PRO A 86 9.10 12.43 -43.90
N VAL A 87 8.48 12.50 -45.07
CA VAL A 87 7.25 13.25 -45.27
C VAL A 87 6.09 12.39 -44.75
N LEU A 88 5.21 12.98 -43.92
CA LEU A 88 4.03 12.34 -43.31
C LEU A 88 3.10 11.63 -44.34
N GLU A 89 3.24 11.95 -45.63
CA GLU A 89 2.50 11.37 -46.75
C GLU A 89 2.82 9.87 -46.99
N ASP A 90 3.99 9.40 -46.58
CA ASP A 90 4.39 7.97 -46.67
C ASP A 90 4.23 7.25 -45.30
N SER A 91 3.64 7.90 -44.28
CA SER A 91 3.38 7.29 -42.96
C SER A 91 2.24 6.27 -43.04
N ARG A 92 2.39 5.13 -42.36
CA ARG A 92 1.31 4.15 -42.15
C ARG A 92 0.20 4.67 -41.22
N PHE A 93 0.46 5.76 -40.51
CA PHE A 93 -0.48 6.33 -39.57
C PHE A 93 -1.27 7.50 -40.16
N GLU A 94 -2.52 7.61 -39.75
CA GLU A 94 -3.36 8.79 -39.89
C GLU A 94 -3.50 9.47 -38.53
N MET A 95 -3.23 10.77 -38.46
CA MET A 95 -3.25 11.49 -37.18
C MET A 95 -4.54 12.29 -37.04
N GLU A 96 -5.17 12.14 -35.89
CA GLU A 96 -6.23 12.99 -35.39
C GLU A 96 -5.83 13.60 -34.03
N GLY A 97 -6.34 14.79 -33.72
CA GLY A 97 -6.01 15.49 -32.48
C GLY A 97 -7.24 15.83 -31.65
N VAL A 98 -7.22 15.41 -30.39
CA VAL A 98 -8.22 15.78 -29.37
C VAL A 98 -7.68 16.95 -28.56
N ALA A 99 -8.26 18.14 -28.73
CA ALA A 99 -7.75 19.37 -28.13
C ALA A 99 -7.91 19.37 -26.60
N SER A 100 -6.82 19.61 -25.89
CA SER A 100 -6.82 19.81 -24.43
C SER A 100 -6.72 21.30 -24.08
N GLY A 101 -5.86 22.05 -24.77
CA GLY A 101 -5.62 23.47 -24.47
C GLY A 101 -4.75 23.70 -23.23
N ILE A 102 -4.38 22.64 -22.50
CA ILE A 102 -3.46 22.66 -21.36
C ILE A 102 -2.38 21.58 -21.50
N ALA A 103 -1.38 21.64 -20.62
CA ALA A 103 -0.30 20.66 -20.59
C ALA A 103 -0.70 19.42 -19.77
N MET A 104 -0.49 18.24 -20.33
CA MET A 104 -0.90 16.95 -19.76
C MET A 104 0.31 16.12 -19.30
N TYR A 105 0.06 15.16 -18.42
CA TYR A 105 1.09 14.37 -17.74
C TYR A 105 1.09 12.89 -18.11
N ASP A 106 -0.07 12.24 -18.00
CA ASP A 106 -0.26 10.81 -18.25
C ASP A 106 -1.53 10.57 -19.08
N LEU A 107 -1.57 9.47 -19.82
CA LEU A 107 -2.61 9.16 -20.81
C LEU A 107 -2.94 7.66 -20.78
N GLU A 108 -4.22 7.33 -20.78
CA GLU A 108 -4.75 5.99 -20.99
C GLU A 108 -5.87 6.05 -22.05
N MET A 109 -6.04 4.95 -22.80
CA MET A 109 -7.11 4.80 -23.78
C MET A 109 -7.82 3.47 -23.57
N GLY A 110 -9.16 3.48 -23.58
CA GLY A 110 -9.97 2.29 -23.33
C GLY A 110 -11.43 2.64 -23.17
N ASP A 111 -12.31 1.64 -23.31
CA ASP A 111 -13.77 1.83 -23.22
C ASP A 111 -14.19 2.06 -21.76
N ILE A 112 -14.29 3.33 -21.35
CA ILE A 112 -14.67 3.71 -19.97
C ILE A 112 -16.18 3.90 -19.84
N THR A 113 -16.87 4.14 -20.95
CA THR A 113 -18.34 4.34 -20.98
C THR A 113 -19.13 3.05 -21.16
N GLY A 114 -18.48 1.97 -21.59
CA GLY A 114 -19.08 0.67 -21.86
C GLY A 114 -19.88 0.60 -23.16
N ASP A 115 -19.62 1.51 -24.11
CA ASP A 115 -20.30 1.56 -25.40
C ASP A 115 -19.57 0.77 -26.51
N GLY A 116 -18.42 0.19 -26.15
CA GLY A 116 -17.52 -0.57 -27.01
C GLY A 116 -16.43 0.25 -27.67
N LEU A 117 -16.52 1.59 -27.69
CA LEU A 117 -15.54 2.47 -28.32
C LEU A 117 -14.47 2.89 -27.31
N PRO A 118 -13.17 2.81 -27.64
CA PRO A 118 -12.16 3.33 -26.75
C PRO A 118 -12.26 4.86 -26.58
N ASP A 119 -12.23 5.27 -25.32
CA ASP A 119 -12.26 6.65 -24.86
C ASP A 119 -10.85 7.13 -24.48
N VAL A 120 -10.70 8.44 -24.24
CA VAL A 120 -9.43 9.05 -23.84
C VAL A 120 -9.52 9.57 -22.41
N VAL A 121 -8.55 9.17 -21.58
CA VAL A 121 -8.40 9.68 -20.21
C VAL A 121 -7.00 10.21 -19.99
N TYR A 122 -6.88 11.44 -19.47
CA TYR A 122 -5.58 12.04 -19.18
C TYR A 122 -5.58 12.84 -17.88
N THR A 123 -4.39 13.04 -17.33
CA THR A 123 -4.16 13.91 -16.18
C THR A 123 -3.42 15.18 -16.57
N SER A 124 -3.64 16.26 -15.81
CA SER A 124 -3.00 17.55 -16.05
C SER A 124 -2.80 18.33 -14.76
N LYS A 125 -2.18 19.52 -14.85
CA LYS A 125 -2.00 20.40 -13.69
C LYS A 125 -3.29 21.11 -13.28
N ASP A 126 -3.99 21.66 -14.27
CA ASP A 126 -5.07 22.63 -14.06
C ASP A 126 -6.45 21.97 -14.14
N GLU A 127 -6.60 20.89 -14.92
CA GLU A 127 -7.76 19.99 -14.99
C GLU A 127 -7.28 18.58 -14.56
N PRO A 128 -7.28 18.24 -13.26
CA PRO A 128 -6.45 17.14 -12.76
C PRO A 128 -6.75 15.76 -13.32
N LEU A 129 -8.01 15.48 -13.63
CA LEU A 129 -8.45 14.31 -14.37
C LEU A 129 -9.46 14.74 -15.44
N VAL A 130 -9.22 14.34 -16.68
CA VAL A 130 -10.10 14.63 -17.81
C VAL A 130 -10.40 13.33 -18.56
N ALA A 131 -11.68 13.13 -18.87
CA ALA A 131 -12.17 12.07 -19.73
C ALA A 131 -12.88 12.65 -20.96
N VAL A 132 -12.68 12.02 -22.11
CA VAL A 132 -13.30 12.41 -23.37
C VAL A 132 -13.83 11.15 -24.06
N ALA A 133 -15.15 11.02 -24.08
CA ALA A 133 -15.81 9.89 -24.73
C ALA A 133 -15.71 9.97 -26.26
N GLN A 134 -15.58 8.82 -26.91
CA GLN A 134 -15.73 8.69 -28.35
C GLN A 134 -17.18 8.34 -28.69
N LEU A 135 -17.87 9.22 -29.43
CA LEU A 135 -19.29 9.04 -29.78
C LEU A 135 -19.50 8.20 -31.04
N GLU A 136 -18.61 8.41 -32.00
CA GLU A 136 -18.47 7.66 -33.25
C GLU A 136 -16.97 7.68 -33.61
N LYS A 137 -16.52 6.83 -34.53
CA LYS A 137 -15.13 6.81 -35.00
C LYS A 137 -14.62 8.22 -35.34
N GLY A 138 -13.65 8.71 -34.57
CA GLY A 138 -13.05 10.05 -34.74
C GLY A 138 -13.98 11.23 -34.41
N VAL A 139 -15.05 10.98 -33.66
CA VAL A 139 -15.99 12.01 -33.19
C VAL A 139 -16.00 11.99 -31.67
N TRP A 140 -15.40 13.02 -31.08
CA TRP A 140 -15.19 13.12 -29.63
C TRP A 140 -16.26 13.99 -28.97
N ALA A 141 -16.68 13.58 -27.77
CA ALA A 141 -17.59 14.33 -26.93
C ALA A 141 -16.94 15.60 -26.32
N GLU A 142 -17.74 16.37 -25.59
CA GLU A 142 -17.20 17.42 -24.73
C GLU A 142 -16.43 16.79 -23.55
N LYS A 143 -15.36 17.46 -23.13
CA LYS A 143 -14.53 17.00 -22.00
C LYS A 143 -15.33 16.95 -20.71
N ARG A 144 -15.08 15.91 -19.92
CA ARG A 144 -15.55 15.78 -18.53
C ARG A 144 -14.37 15.83 -17.58
N GLU A 145 -14.52 16.54 -16.47
CA GLU A 145 -13.40 16.91 -15.59
C GLU A 145 -13.71 16.55 -14.14
N TYR A 146 -12.66 16.19 -13.39
CA TYR A 146 -12.72 16.00 -11.94
C TYR A 146 -11.60 16.78 -11.24
N ASP A 147 -11.99 17.80 -10.47
CA ASP A 147 -11.06 18.74 -9.80
C ASP A 147 -10.37 18.16 -8.56
N GLY A 148 -10.88 17.06 -7.99
CA GLY A 148 -10.45 16.55 -6.69
C GLY A 148 -9.21 15.65 -6.71
N LEU A 149 -8.55 15.47 -7.86
CA LEU A 149 -7.36 14.62 -8.01
C LEU A 149 -6.07 15.46 -7.88
N GLU A 150 -5.05 14.96 -7.16
CA GLU A 150 -3.71 15.56 -7.18
C GLU A 150 -2.84 14.82 -8.21
N ALA A 151 -2.93 15.23 -9.47
CA ALA A 151 -2.21 14.61 -10.59
C ALA A 151 -0.68 14.70 -10.44
N LEU A 152 -0.01 13.60 -10.80
CA LEU A 152 1.45 13.52 -10.80
C LEU A 152 2.02 13.97 -12.16
N PRO A 153 3.15 14.71 -12.19
CA PRO A 153 3.68 15.29 -13.42
C PRO A 153 4.43 14.31 -14.36
N TRP A 154 4.28 13.00 -14.13
CA TRP A 154 4.91 11.92 -14.89
C TRP A 154 3.89 10.87 -15.35
N ASN A 155 4.30 9.98 -16.25
CA ASN A 155 3.46 8.91 -16.81
C ASN A 155 3.54 7.62 -15.98
N SER A 156 2.77 6.60 -16.36
CA SER A 156 2.69 5.30 -15.67
C SER A 156 2.17 5.43 -14.23
N THR A 157 1.26 6.38 -14.04
CA THR A 157 0.55 6.67 -12.78
C THR A 157 -0.91 6.25 -12.83
N MET A 158 -1.41 5.92 -14.02
CA MET A 158 -2.77 5.46 -14.25
C MET A 158 -2.80 4.08 -14.92
N LYS A 159 -3.89 3.33 -14.71
CA LYS A 159 -4.24 2.09 -15.41
C LYS A 159 -5.75 2.01 -15.57
N LEU A 160 -6.23 1.65 -16.76
CA LEU A 160 -7.62 1.26 -16.98
C LEU A 160 -7.77 -0.26 -16.79
N VAL A 161 -8.79 -0.68 -16.05
CA VAL A 161 -8.98 -2.07 -15.63
C VAL A 161 -10.45 -2.33 -15.29
N GLU A 162 -10.92 -3.54 -15.55
CA GLU A 162 -12.26 -3.99 -15.16
C GLU A 162 -12.25 -4.44 -13.69
N LEU A 163 -12.94 -3.71 -12.82
CA LEU A 163 -12.98 -3.92 -11.36
C LEU A 163 -14.33 -4.39 -10.85
N SER A 164 -15.41 -3.98 -11.50
CA SER A 164 -16.78 -4.27 -11.07
C SER A 164 -17.74 -4.38 -12.25
N ASP A 165 -18.78 -5.21 -12.10
CA ASP A 165 -19.92 -5.25 -13.03
C ASP A 165 -20.94 -4.12 -12.76
N VAL A 166 -20.62 -3.18 -11.86
CA VAL A 166 -21.53 -2.11 -11.45
C VAL A 166 -21.60 -1.01 -12.50
N TYR A 167 -20.45 -0.73 -13.13
CA TYR A 167 -20.32 0.25 -14.20
C TYR A 167 -20.13 -0.47 -15.54
N PRO A 168 -20.60 0.13 -16.65
CA PRO A 168 -20.62 -0.54 -17.94
C PRO A 168 -19.25 -0.63 -18.63
N GLY A 169 -18.30 0.23 -18.26
CA GLY A 169 -16.95 0.30 -18.86
C GLY A 169 -15.83 0.16 -17.84
N LEU A 170 -14.60 0.29 -18.31
CA LEU A 170 -13.38 0.16 -17.51
C LEU A 170 -13.27 1.25 -16.44
N GLU A 171 -12.83 0.85 -15.25
CA GLU A 171 -12.46 1.77 -14.18
C GLU A 171 -11.01 2.24 -14.29
N LEU A 172 -10.75 3.46 -13.83
CA LEU A 172 -9.43 4.06 -13.76
C LEU A 172 -8.86 3.92 -12.35
N VAL A 173 -7.70 3.31 -12.24
CA VAL A 173 -6.87 3.32 -11.04
C VAL A 173 -5.75 4.35 -11.23
N ALA A 174 -5.64 5.31 -10.31
CA ALA A 174 -4.66 6.40 -10.40
C ALA A 174 -3.85 6.55 -9.11
N LEU A 175 -2.54 6.78 -9.26
CA LEU A 175 -1.65 7.22 -8.19
C LEU A 175 -1.67 8.75 -8.09
N THR A 176 -1.78 9.27 -6.87
CA THR A 176 -1.49 10.66 -6.52
C THR A 176 -0.27 10.75 -5.62
N LYS A 177 0.01 11.95 -5.12
CA LYS A 177 1.13 12.20 -4.19
C LYS A 177 1.11 11.27 -2.97
N ASN A 178 -0.06 10.95 -2.43
CA ASN A 178 -0.21 10.13 -1.25
C ASN A 178 -1.48 9.28 -1.26
N ARG A 179 -2.08 8.99 -2.43
CA ARG A 179 -3.34 8.23 -2.51
C ARG A 179 -3.39 7.34 -3.72
N LEU A 180 -4.03 6.17 -3.59
CA LEU A 180 -4.58 5.43 -4.74
C LEU A 180 -6.06 5.79 -4.82
N VAL A 181 -6.48 6.27 -5.98
CA VAL A 181 -7.85 6.67 -6.23
C VAL A 181 -8.41 5.84 -7.36
N VAL A 182 -9.64 5.36 -7.20
CA VAL A 182 -10.35 4.59 -8.23
C VAL A 182 -11.56 5.40 -8.70
N PHE A 183 -11.67 5.56 -10.01
CA PHE A 183 -12.80 6.20 -10.67
C PHE A 183 -13.50 5.18 -11.57
N ALA A 184 -14.82 5.20 -11.54
CA ALA A 184 -15.62 4.73 -12.67
C ALA A 184 -16.10 5.94 -13.47
N PHE A 185 -16.75 5.67 -14.59
CA PHE A 185 -17.33 6.67 -15.46
C PHE A 185 -18.77 6.30 -15.78
N ASP A 186 -19.63 7.30 -15.92
CA ASP A 186 -21.00 7.07 -16.41
C ASP A 186 -21.03 6.98 -17.95
N GLU A 187 -22.22 6.78 -18.51
CA GLU A 187 -22.44 6.71 -19.97
C GLU A 187 -22.02 7.98 -20.74
N ASN A 188 -21.75 9.10 -20.06
CA ASN A 188 -21.29 10.36 -20.65
C ASN A 188 -19.80 10.64 -20.36
N ALA A 189 -19.08 9.66 -19.84
CA ALA A 189 -17.72 9.77 -19.33
C ALA A 189 -17.55 10.75 -18.15
N ASP A 190 -18.61 11.07 -17.40
CA ASP A 190 -18.46 11.87 -16.18
C ASP A 190 -17.74 11.04 -15.09
N PRO A 191 -16.59 11.48 -14.54
CA PRO A 191 -15.84 10.69 -13.57
C PRO A 191 -16.56 10.59 -12.23
N VAL A 192 -16.70 9.37 -11.71
CA VAL A 192 -17.28 9.05 -10.41
C VAL A 192 -16.21 8.39 -9.53
N LYS A 193 -15.71 9.13 -8.53
CA LYS A 193 -14.77 8.56 -7.55
C LYS A 193 -15.45 7.48 -6.72
N LEU A 194 -14.95 6.25 -6.82
CA LEU A 194 -15.46 5.09 -6.08
C LEU A 194 -14.73 4.90 -4.76
N TYR A 195 -13.40 4.88 -4.83
CA TYR A 195 -12.54 4.57 -3.69
C TYR A 195 -11.35 5.51 -3.63
N GLU A 196 -10.83 5.66 -2.42
CA GLU A 196 -9.65 6.43 -2.12
C GLU A 196 -8.95 5.79 -0.93
N THR A 197 -7.68 5.44 -1.12
CA THR A 197 -6.80 5.02 -0.03
C THR A 197 -5.83 6.15 0.28
N TYR A 198 -5.58 6.38 1.55
CA TYR A 198 -4.50 7.22 2.05
C TYR A 198 -3.21 6.40 2.20
N ARG A 199 -2.11 6.91 1.63
CA ARG A 199 -0.75 6.34 1.67
C ARG A 199 0.15 7.18 2.57
N MET A 200 1.11 6.53 3.22
CA MET A 200 1.76 7.11 4.40
C MET A 200 3.16 7.68 4.22
N ASP A 201 3.90 7.33 3.18
CA ASP A 201 5.34 7.58 3.13
C ASP A 201 5.77 8.57 2.05
N SER A 202 5.40 8.35 0.79
CA SER A 202 5.84 9.19 -0.33
C SER A 202 5.00 8.97 -1.59
N THR A 203 5.36 9.68 -2.66
CA THR A 203 4.70 9.58 -3.96
C THR A 203 4.98 8.26 -4.64
N GLY A 204 3.92 7.56 -5.03
CA GLY A 204 4.02 6.31 -5.77
C GLY A 204 4.40 6.51 -7.24
N MET A 205 5.01 5.48 -7.83
CA MET A 205 5.27 5.37 -9.27
C MET A 205 5.20 3.91 -9.73
N ASP A 206 5.26 3.70 -11.05
CA ASP A 206 5.22 2.38 -11.69
C ASP A 206 3.97 1.58 -11.30
N LEU A 207 2.78 2.17 -11.48
CA LEU A 207 1.52 1.46 -11.25
C LEU A 207 1.37 0.34 -12.27
N ASP A 208 1.16 -0.87 -11.79
CA ASP A 208 0.90 -2.05 -12.60
C ASP A 208 -0.24 -2.89 -12.00
N VAL A 209 -0.90 -3.68 -12.85
CA VAL A 209 -2.01 -4.56 -12.48
C VAL A 209 -1.55 -6.01 -12.55
N LEU A 210 -1.65 -6.70 -11.41
CA LEU A 210 -1.37 -8.13 -11.32
C LEU A 210 -2.70 -8.88 -11.22
N PRO A 211 -2.93 -9.92 -12.04
CA PRO A 211 -4.07 -10.79 -11.90
C PRO A 211 -4.01 -11.63 -10.62
N ALA A 212 -5.19 -12.09 -10.22
CA ALA A 212 -5.42 -12.77 -8.96
C ALA A 212 -4.73 -14.15 -8.89
N LYS A 213 -4.36 -14.57 -7.68
CA LYS A 213 -4.08 -15.98 -7.38
C LYS A 213 -5.40 -16.70 -7.09
N GLY A 214 -5.97 -17.42 -8.07
CA GLY A 214 -7.20 -18.20 -7.90
C GLY A 214 -8.50 -17.45 -8.26
N ASP A 215 -9.63 -17.80 -7.63
CA ASP A 215 -11.00 -17.34 -7.98
C ASP A 215 -11.37 -15.95 -7.36
N LYS A 216 -10.53 -14.94 -7.58
CA LYS A 216 -10.56 -13.52 -7.12
C LYS A 216 -9.60 -13.23 -5.93
N PRO A 217 -8.92 -12.06 -5.88
CA PRO A 217 -9.08 -10.90 -6.77
C PRO A 217 -7.80 -10.23 -7.32
N LEU A 218 -7.96 -9.22 -8.20
CA LEU A 218 -6.88 -8.41 -8.80
C LEU A 218 -5.98 -7.78 -7.73
N ARG A 219 -4.74 -7.50 -8.08
CA ARG A 219 -3.80 -6.74 -7.23
C ARG A 219 -3.23 -5.57 -7.99
N PHE A 220 -2.98 -4.47 -7.29
CA PHE A 220 -2.26 -3.32 -7.83
C PHE A 220 -0.89 -3.25 -7.20
N SER A 221 0.14 -3.20 -8.03
CA SER A 221 1.50 -3.00 -7.55
C SER A 221 1.99 -1.61 -7.92
N TYR A 222 2.81 -1.03 -7.05
CA TYR A 222 3.50 0.21 -7.32
C TYR A 222 4.73 0.35 -6.42
N ARG A 223 5.61 1.31 -6.72
CA ARG A 223 6.78 1.61 -5.89
C ARG A 223 6.66 2.94 -5.18
N VAL A 224 7.25 3.01 -4.00
CA VAL A 224 7.43 4.23 -3.22
C VAL A 224 8.92 4.55 -3.07
N PRO A 225 9.45 5.48 -3.89
CA PRO A 225 10.84 5.92 -3.77
C PRO A 225 11.12 6.54 -2.41
N GLY A 226 12.27 6.19 -1.84
CA GLY A 226 12.73 6.66 -0.53
C GLY A 226 12.29 5.80 0.66
N SER A 227 11.31 4.91 0.47
CA SER A 227 10.89 3.96 1.49
C SER A 227 11.83 2.75 1.54
N VAL A 228 12.18 2.27 2.74
CA VAL A 228 12.90 0.99 2.90
C VAL A 228 12.01 -0.22 2.59
N ARG A 229 10.69 0.01 2.58
CA ARG A 229 9.68 -0.93 2.10
C ARG A 229 9.18 -0.38 0.77
N ALA A 230 9.98 -0.45 -0.30
CA ALA A 230 9.67 0.32 -1.50
C ALA A 230 8.56 -0.28 -2.37
N LEU A 231 8.36 -1.60 -2.36
CA LEU A 231 7.29 -2.23 -3.15
C LEU A 231 5.99 -2.27 -2.35
N ARG A 232 4.91 -1.87 -3.01
CA ARG A 232 3.54 -1.93 -2.51
C ARG A 232 2.71 -2.85 -3.38
N ILE A 233 1.87 -3.66 -2.76
CA ILE A 233 0.86 -4.47 -3.42
C ILE A 233 -0.45 -4.30 -2.65
N ILE A 234 -1.51 -3.85 -3.31
CA ILE A 234 -2.85 -3.77 -2.75
C ILE A 234 -3.68 -4.88 -3.37
N GLU A 235 -4.35 -5.68 -2.54
CA GLU A 235 -5.36 -6.62 -3.03
C GLU A 235 -6.69 -5.88 -3.19
N TRP A 236 -7.38 -6.10 -4.31
CA TRP A 236 -8.66 -5.46 -4.61
C TRP A 236 -9.82 -6.39 -4.28
N ASP A 237 -10.75 -6.07 -3.40
CA ASP A 237 -11.98 -6.85 -3.23
C ASP A 237 -13.07 -6.32 -4.18
N PRO A 238 -13.69 -7.13 -5.05
CA PRO A 238 -14.75 -6.65 -5.96
C PRO A 238 -16.02 -6.14 -5.24
N GLU A 239 -16.29 -6.59 -4.03
CA GLU A 239 -17.44 -6.15 -3.22
C GLU A 239 -17.07 -4.99 -2.30
N ASN A 240 -15.84 -4.94 -1.79
CA ASN A 240 -15.42 -4.02 -0.72
C ASN A 240 -14.37 -2.98 -1.14
N GLY A 241 -13.80 -3.08 -2.34
CA GLY A 241 -12.75 -2.19 -2.84
C GLY A 241 -11.35 -2.56 -2.31
N PRO A 242 -10.43 -1.60 -2.19
CA PRO A 242 -9.04 -1.90 -1.88
C PRO A 242 -8.88 -2.41 -0.44
N GLY A 243 -8.25 -3.58 -0.30
CA GLY A 243 -7.87 -4.18 0.98
C GLY A 243 -6.60 -3.57 1.56
N ALA A 244 -5.91 -4.36 2.39
CA ALA A 244 -4.65 -3.92 2.99
C ALA A 244 -3.56 -3.69 1.93
N GLU A 245 -2.74 -2.67 2.15
CA GLU A 245 -1.55 -2.43 1.36
C GLU A 245 -0.37 -3.23 1.93
N LEU A 246 0.05 -4.25 1.20
CA LEU A 246 1.20 -5.09 1.52
C LEU A 246 2.51 -4.38 1.16
N ALA A 247 3.49 -4.48 2.03
CA ALA A 247 4.72 -3.72 1.95
C ALA A 247 5.99 -4.58 2.01
N PHE A 248 6.75 -4.57 0.92
CA PHE A 248 7.94 -5.41 0.77
C PHE A 248 9.22 -4.58 0.68
N SER A 249 10.29 -5.14 1.21
CA SER A 249 11.63 -4.57 1.07
C SER A 249 12.10 -4.72 -0.38
N LEU A 250 12.43 -3.59 -1.01
CA LEU A 250 12.91 -3.51 -2.39
C LEU A 250 13.87 -2.31 -2.46
N ASP A 251 14.87 -2.36 -3.34
CA ASP A 251 15.76 -1.20 -3.55
C ASP A 251 14.98 -0.07 -4.23
N ALA A 252 14.58 0.92 -3.42
CA ALA A 252 13.86 2.11 -3.84
C ALA A 252 14.59 2.94 -4.92
N THR A 253 15.88 2.71 -5.14
CA THR A 253 16.68 3.47 -6.12
C THR A 253 16.76 2.79 -7.48
N SER A 254 16.14 1.61 -7.68
CA SER A 254 16.06 0.97 -8.99
C SER A 254 15.45 1.94 -10.02
N PRO A 255 16.07 2.15 -11.19
CA PRO A 255 15.52 3.05 -12.22
C PRO A 255 14.25 2.51 -12.88
N SER A 256 14.06 1.18 -12.92
CA SER A 256 12.88 0.55 -13.52
C SER A 256 12.60 -0.81 -12.88
N ILE A 257 11.31 -1.16 -12.82
CA ILE A 257 10.84 -2.50 -12.48
C ILE A 257 9.80 -2.94 -13.51
N ALA A 258 9.61 -4.25 -13.66
CA ALA A 258 8.52 -4.81 -14.45
C ALA A 258 8.13 -6.21 -13.93
N TRP A 259 6.87 -6.60 -14.11
CA TRP A 259 6.39 -7.94 -13.75
C TRP A 259 6.40 -8.88 -14.95
N ILE A 260 6.98 -10.07 -14.75
CA ILE A 260 7.09 -11.13 -15.73
C ILE A 260 5.87 -12.03 -15.61
N ASP A 261 5.13 -12.17 -16.71
CA ASP A 261 3.90 -12.95 -16.78
C ASP A 261 3.02 -12.66 -15.56
N PRO A 262 2.46 -11.44 -15.44
CA PRO A 262 1.66 -11.09 -14.28
C PRO A 262 0.51 -12.10 -14.08
N ALA A 263 0.01 -12.72 -15.17
CA ALA A 263 -0.97 -13.82 -15.21
C ALA A 263 -0.52 -15.17 -14.66
N ALA A 264 0.78 -15.36 -14.40
CA ALA A 264 1.29 -16.56 -13.77
C ALA A 264 0.77 -16.72 -12.34
N THR A 265 0.71 -17.97 -11.86
CA THR A 265 0.35 -18.27 -10.46
C THR A 265 1.37 -17.75 -9.45
N ASP A 266 2.61 -17.55 -9.88
CA ASP A 266 3.72 -17.02 -9.09
C ASP A 266 4.50 -16.00 -9.94
N PRO A 267 4.00 -14.76 -10.06
CA PRO A 267 4.63 -13.75 -10.92
C PRO A 267 6.01 -13.38 -10.40
N GLU A 268 6.93 -13.11 -11.33
CA GLU A 268 8.30 -12.71 -11.01
C GLU A 268 8.46 -11.20 -11.26
N LEU A 269 9.17 -10.52 -10.36
CA LEU A 269 9.51 -9.11 -10.48
C LEU A 269 10.94 -8.99 -10.99
N VAL A 270 11.16 -8.24 -12.07
CA VAL A 270 12.51 -7.86 -12.51
C VAL A 270 12.78 -6.41 -12.15
N LEU A 271 14.00 -6.15 -11.66
CA LEU A 271 14.49 -4.81 -11.34
C LEU A 271 15.93 -4.61 -11.80
N ILE A 272 16.30 -3.35 -12.05
CA ILE A 272 17.68 -2.96 -12.36
C ILE A 272 18.39 -2.57 -11.07
N GLU A 273 19.54 -3.18 -10.79
CA GLU A 273 20.37 -2.81 -9.66
C GLU A 273 21.12 -1.48 -9.93
N PRO A 274 20.90 -0.42 -9.13
CA PRO A 274 21.34 0.94 -9.45
C PRO A 274 22.85 1.12 -9.58
N ARG A 275 23.65 0.29 -8.89
CA ARG A 275 25.13 0.43 -8.85
C ARG A 275 25.85 -0.45 -9.86
N THR A 276 25.25 -1.58 -10.20
CA THR A 276 25.88 -2.62 -11.01
C THR A 276 25.29 -2.68 -12.41
N GLY A 277 24.08 -2.13 -12.63
CA GLY A 277 23.33 -2.28 -13.87
C GLY A 277 22.80 -3.69 -14.09
N ARG A 278 23.02 -4.62 -13.15
CA ARG A 278 22.57 -6.00 -13.25
C ARG A 278 21.07 -6.07 -13.10
N LEU A 279 20.44 -7.01 -13.79
CA LEU A 279 19.06 -7.35 -13.50
C LEU A 279 19.02 -8.31 -12.32
N ARG A 280 18.10 -8.06 -11.41
CA ARG A 280 17.71 -9.01 -10.38
C ARG A 280 16.28 -9.43 -10.63
N ILE A 281 16.05 -10.74 -10.64
CA ILE A 281 14.72 -11.31 -10.82
C ILE A 281 14.35 -11.93 -9.49
N GLU A 282 13.25 -11.45 -8.93
CA GLU A 282 12.72 -11.84 -7.63
C GLU A 282 11.34 -12.48 -7.78
N ARG A 283 10.98 -13.31 -6.82
CA ARG A 283 9.66 -13.93 -6.75
C ARG A 283 9.11 -13.81 -5.34
N LEU A 284 7.80 -13.65 -5.24
CA LEU A 284 7.09 -13.79 -3.97
C LEU A 284 7.11 -15.27 -3.55
N GLU A 285 7.84 -15.57 -2.48
CA GLU A 285 7.92 -16.91 -1.91
C GLU A 285 7.46 -16.89 -0.45
N LYS A 286 6.94 -18.02 0.03
CA LYS A 286 6.55 -18.15 1.44
C LYS A 286 7.75 -18.00 2.36
N SER A 287 7.57 -17.23 3.41
CA SER A 287 8.52 -16.99 4.48
C SER A 287 7.88 -17.25 5.85
N SER A 288 8.71 -17.22 6.89
CA SER A 288 8.32 -17.45 8.29
C SER A 288 9.17 -16.58 9.24
N PRO A 289 8.78 -16.44 10.53
CA PRO A 289 9.48 -15.59 11.51
C PRO A 289 10.98 -15.86 11.65
N ASP A 290 11.39 -17.12 11.55
CA ASP A 290 12.77 -17.59 11.71
C ASP A 290 13.67 -17.36 10.49
N SER A 291 13.10 -16.92 9.36
CA SER A 291 13.83 -16.80 8.10
C SER A 291 14.93 -15.72 8.13
N GLY A 292 14.90 -14.83 9.12
CA GLY A 292 15.76 -13.65 9.19
C GLY A 292 15.34 -12.53 8.24
N GLU A 293 14.30 -12.75 7.44
CA GLU A 293 13.71 -11.73 6.58
C GLU A 293 12.99 -10.65 7.39
N ASP A 294 12.74 -9.52 6.72
CA ASP A 294 11.92 -8.45 7.27
C ASP A 294 10.48 -8.93 7.54
N TRP A 295 9.86 -8.39 8.58
CA TRP A 295 8.48 -8.70 8.95
C TRP A 295 7.49 -8.29 7.85
N PRO A 296 6.38 -9.03 7.64
CA PRO A 296 5.31 -8.64 6.75
C PRO A 296 4.62 -7.39 7.33
N LEU A 297 4.30 -6.41 6.48
CA LEU A 297 3.60 -5.21 6.91
C LEU A 297 2.37 -5.01 6.02
N GLU A 298 1.22 -4.94 6.68
CA GLU A 298 -0.10 -4.71 6.09
C GLU A 298 -0.60 -3.35 6.58
N TYR A 299 -0.67 -2.39 5.66
CA TYR A 299 -1.11 -1.04 5.93
C TYR A 299 -2.61 -0.92 5.67
N TYR A 300 -3.38 -0.62 6.72
CA TYR A 300 -4.82 -0.36 6.62
C TYR A 300 -5.03 1.15 6.56
N SER A 301 -5.44 1.62 5.40
CA SER A 301 -5.82 3.01 5.23
C SER A 301 -7.11 3.30 5.96
N THR A 302 -7.20 4.45 6.62
CA THR A 302 -8.40 4.86 7.38
C THR A 302 -8.96 6.20 6.88
N GLY A 303 -8.64 6.58 5.64
CA GLY A 303 -9.21 7.73 4.92
C GLY A 303 -9.02 9.12 5.53
N ALA A 304 -8.36 9.25 6.68
CA ALA A 304 -8.19 10.53 7.38
C ALA A 304 -7.01 11.35 6.80
N GLU A 305 -7.26 12.60 6.41
CA GLU A 305 -6.21 13.55 5.98
C GLU A 305 -5.43 14.17 7.16
N THR A 306 -5.89 13.95 8.39
CA THR A 306 -5.37 14.55 9.62
C THR A 306 -4.79 13.50 10.57
N ASP A 307 -4.05 13.94 11.61
CA ASP A 307 -3.63 13.09 12.73
C ASP A 307 -4.81 12.21 13.19
N PHE A 308 -4.68 10.91 12.92
CA PHE A 308 -5.51 9.81 13.39
C PHE A 308 -5.73 9.94 14.89
N PRO A 309 -6.97 9.94 15.37
CA PRO A 309 -7.19 10.00 16.80
C PRO A 309 -6.68 8.72 17.46
N GLU A 310 -6.17 8.86 18.68
CA GLU A 310 -5.74 7.77 19.57
C GLU A 310 -6.87 6.79 19.95
N ALA A 311 -8.03 6.88 19.30
CA ALA A 311 -9.28 6.29 19.74
C ALA A 311 -9.73 5.20 18.77
N TYR A 312 -9.49 3.97 19.20
CA TYR A 312 -9.94 2.75 18.55
C TYR A 312 -10.60 1.84 19.59
N ALA A 313 -11.42 0.90 19.13
CA ALA A 313 -11.93 -0.18 19.97
C ALA A 313 -12.09 -1.45 19.13
N ARG A 314 -11.74 -2.58 19.72
CA ARG A 314 -11.92 -3.90 19.12
C ARG A 314 -13.15 -4.57 19.72
N GLY A 315 -13.92 -5.26 18.90
CA GLY A 315 -15.00 -6.14 19.35
C GLY A 315 -15.80 -6.67 18.18
N ASP A 316 -16.46 -7.80 18.36
CA ASP A 316 -17.42 -8.36 17.40
C ASP A 316 -18.68 -7.50 17.35
N TYR A 317 -18.78 -6.54 16.42
CA TYR A 317 -19.94 -5.64 16.35
C TYR A 317 -21.08 -6.22 15.53
N ASN A 318 -20.79 -7.07 14.56
CA ASN A 318 -21.77 -7.63 13.63
C ASN A 318 -22.32 -9.01 14.08
N GLY A 319 -21.73 -9.61 15.12
CA GLY A 319 -22.13 -10.88 15.74
C GLY A 319 -21.68 -12.12 14.98
N ASP A 320 -20.65 -12.02 14.15
CA ASP A 320 -20.16 -13.14 13.33
C ASP A 320 -19.09 -14.02 14.04
N GLY A 321 -18.68 -13.63 15.24
CA GLY A 321 -17.66 -14.29 16.05
C GLY A 321 -16.22 -13.90 15.71
N ILE A 322 -16.02 -12.90 14.85
CA ILE A 322 -14.72 -12.35 14.46
C ILE A 322 -14.63 -10.91 14.98
N ASP A 323 -13.52 -10.58 15.62
CA ASP A 323 -13.33 -9.24 16.17
C ASP A 323 -13.15 -8.21 15.03
N ASP A 324 -14.05 -7.24 14.99
CA ASP A 324 -13.95 -6.05 14.14
C ASP A 324 -13.11 -4.96 14.82
N LEU A 325 -12.82 -3.90 14.07
CA LEU A 325 -12.16 -2.71 14.59
C LEU A 325 -12.95 -1.43 14.29
N ALA A 326 -13.29 -0.69 15.34
CA ALA A 326 -13.83 0.66 15.24
C ALA A 326 -12.71 1.69 15.47
N VAL A 327 -12.67 2.70 14.61
CA VAL A 327 -11.66 3.76 14.64
C VAL A 327 -12.35 5.10 14.52
N ALA A 328 -12.02 6.05 15.38
CA ALA A 328 -12.58 7.39 15.27
C ALA A 328 -11.97 8.18 14.09
N ASP A 329 -12.79 8.99 13.44
CA ASP A 329 -12.35 10.11 12.60
C ASP A 329 -12.92 11.39 13.20
N ALA A 330 -12.14 11.92 14.14
CA ALA A 330 -12.51 13.03 14.98
C ALA A 330 -12.78 14.32 14.17
N ALA A 331 -12.08 14.50 13.04
CA ALA A 331 -12.17 15.70 12.21
C ALA A 331 -13.46 15.72 11.38
N ASN A 332 -13.87 14.56 10.84
CA ASN A 332 -15.05 14.44 9.98
C ASN A 332 -16.32 14.02 10.72
N ALA A 333 -16.27 13.86 12.05
CA ALA A 333 -17.37 13.40 12.88
C ALA A 333 -17.89 12.03 12.43
N GLN A 334 -16.97 11.09 12.23
CA GLN A 334 -17.25 9.73 11.75
C GLN A 334 -16.57 8.68 12.64
N ILE A 335 -17.09 7.46 12.62
CA ILE A 335 -16.38 6.24 13.04
C ILE A 335 -16.19 5.37 11.81
N TRP A 336 -14.97 4.94 11.56
CA TRP A 336 -14.64 3.91 10.61
C TRP A 336 -14.79 2.54 11.26
N TRP A 337 -15.47 1.64 10.57
CA TRP A 337 -15.62 0.24 10.92
C TRP A 337 -14.82 -0.60 9.92
N LEU A 338 -13.92 -1.40 10.43
CA LEU A 338 -13.11 -2.34 9.70
C LEU A 338 -13.62 -3.73 10.09
N GLU A 339 -14.32 -4.38 9.15
CA GLU A 339 -14.85 -5.74 9.33
C GLU A 339 -13.69 -6.73 9.48
N GLY A 340 -13.73 -7.59 10.49
CA GLY A 340 -12.72 -8.61 10.75
C GLY A 340 -12.69 -9.70 9.68
N ASN A 341 -11.50 -10.20 9.37
CA ASN A 341 -11.32 -11.37 8.52
C ASN A 341 -10.90 -12.61 9.35
N PRO A 342 -11.27 -13.82 8.90
CA PRO A 342 -10.88 -15.06 9.59
C PRO A 342 -9.36 -15.29 9.70
N ASP A 343 -8.57 -14.59 8.88
CA ASP A 343 -7.12 -14.64 8.91
C ASP A 343 -6.50 -13.69 9.95
N GLY A 344 -7.31 -12.92 10.68
CA GLY A 344 -6.90 -11.95 11.70
C GLY A 344 -6.70 -10.52 11.19
N GLY A 345 -6.87 -10.29 9.88
CA GLY A 345 -6.81 -8.95 9.28
C GLY A 345 -8.18 -8.27 9.26
N TRP A 346 -8.28 -7.18 8.49
CA TRP A 346 -9.54 -6.48 8.27
C TRP A 346 -9.84 -6.24 6.79
N LYS A 347 -11.10 -5.95 6.49
CA LYS A 347 -11.53 -5.47 5.16
C LYS A 347 -11.35 -3.96 5.04
N ALA A 348 -11.65 -3.43 3.85
CA ALA A 348 -11.70 -2.01 3.60
C ALA A 348 -12.63 -1.29 4.60
N PRO A 349 -12.25 -0.12 5.12
CA PRO A 349 -13.00 0.53 6.18
C PRO A 349 -14.28 1.19 5.62
N ARG A 350 -15.38 1.10 6.37
CA ARG A 350 -16.65 1.81 6.08
C ARG A 350 -16.88 2.88 7.14
N SER A 351 -17.27 4.09 6.74
CA SER A 351 -17.50 5.18 7.69
C SER A 351 -18.97 5.40 8.02
N TYR A 352 -19.25 5.70 9.29
CA TYR A 352 -20.58 5.99 9.80
C TYR A 352 -20.59 7.30 10.61
N PRO A 353 -21.66 8.13 10.52
CA PRO A 353 -21.75 9.38 11.26
C PRO A 353 -21.71 9.19 12.78
N SER A 354 -20.99 10.09 13.45
CA SER A 354 -20.81 10.11 14.91
C SER A 354 -20.71 11.54 15.44
N PHE A 355 -20.31 11.69 16.71
CA PHE A 355 -20.01 13.00 17.28
C PHE A 355 -18.72 13.58 16.70
N GLN A 356 -18.58 14.91 16.77
CA GLN A 356 -17.36 15.61 16.39
C GLN A 356 -16.31 15.50 17.52
N GLY A 357 -15.01 15.38 17.17
CA GLY A 357 -13.94 15.42 18.17
C GLY A 357 -13.95 14.22 19.14
N VAL A 358 -14.17 13.02 18.61
CA VAL A 358 -14.08 11.77 19.38
C VAL A 358 -12.63 11.52 19.79
N GLU A 359 -12.37 11.39 21.10
CA GLU A 359 -11.02 11.20 21.66
C GLU A 359 -10.82 9.86 22.39
N SER A 360 -11.88 9.09 22.61
CA SER A 360 -11.81 7.79 23.27
C SER A 360 -12.97 6.91 22.82
N LEU A 361 -12.68 5.63 22.57
CA LEU A 361 -13.65 4.58 22.28
C LEU A 361 -13.50 3.46 23.30
N ALA A 362 -14.57 2.72 23.58
CA ALA A 362 -14.53 1.47 24.33
C ALA A 362 -15.63 0.53 23.79
N ALA A 363 -15.35 -0.77 23.72
CA ALA A 363 -16.29 -1.76 23.24
C ALA A 363 -16.62 -2.79 24.31
N ALA A 364 -17.86 -3.29 24.30
CA ALA A 364 -18.33 -4.31 25.22
C ALA A 364 -19.66 -4.89 24.76
N ASP A 365 -19.84 -6.21 24.87
CA ASP A 365 -21.16 -6.85 24.84
C ASP A 365 -21.86 -6.60 26.19
N ILE A 366 -22.70 -5.57 26.27
CA ILE A 366 -23.32 -5.13 27.53
C ILE A 366 -24.65 -5.84 27.81
N ASP A 367 -25.31 -6.40 26.79
CA ASP A 367 -26.59 -7.10 26.94
C ASP A 367 -26.51 -8.62 26.75
N GLY A 368 -25.32 -9.14 26.48
CA GLY A 368 -24.99 -10.56 26.45
C GLY A 368 -25.51 -11.27 25.20
N ASP A 369 -25.74 -10.53 24.11
CA ASP A 369 -26.30 -11.06 22.87
C ASP A 369 -25.22 -11.55 21.88
N GLY A 370 -23.94 -11.37 22.24
CA GLY A 370 -22.78 -11.73 21.43
C GLY A 370 -22.34 -10.63 20.46
N GLN A 371 -23.05 -9.50 20.37
CA GLN A 371 -22.61 -8.31 19.65
C GLN A 371 -22.12 -7.27 20.65
N SER A 372 -20.91 -6.77 20.41
CA SER A 372 -20.37 -5.65 21.15
C SER A 372 -21.12 -4.36 20.81
N GLU A 373 -21.40 -3.56 21.83
CA GLU A 373 -21.66 -2.15 21.66
C GLU A 373 -20.40 -1.30 21.69
N LEU A 374 -20.53 -0.07 21.16
CA LEU A 374 -19.45 0.90 21.11
C LEU A 374 -19.81 2.17 21.90
N PHE A 375 -19.02 2.45 22.93
CA PHE A 375 -19.02 3.72 23.63
C PHE A 375 -18.14 4.73 22.89
N VAL A 376 -18.66 5.94 22.72
CA VAL A 376 -18.02 7.03 21.99
C VAL A 376 -17.93 8.24 22.91
N LEU A 377 -16.71 8.69 23.20
CA LEU A 377 -16.48 9.92 23.97
C LEU A 377 -16.09 11.06 23.04
N SER A 378 -16.93 12.10 22.99
CA SER A 378 -16.61 13.36 22.34
C SER A 378 -16.23 14.41 23.37
N LYS A 379 -15.04 14.96 23.21
CA LYS A 379 -14.56 16.07 24.04
C LYS A 379 -15.11 17.41 23.57
N ASN A 380 -15.23 17.60 22.25
CA ASN A 380 -15.75 18.84 21.67
C ASN A 380 -17.23 19.05 22.04
N GLU A 381 -18.00 17.98 22.09
CA GLU A 381 -19.43 18.01 22.48
C GLU A 381 -19.64 17.72 23.98
N THR A 382 -18.55 17.45 24.71
CA THR A 382 -18.53 17.12 26.15
C THR A 382 -19.55 16.04 26.52
N ILE A 383 -19.57 14.95 25.77
CA ILE A 383 -20.58 13.89 25.88
C ILE A 383 -19.95 12.50 25.73
N ILE A 384 -20.56 11.52 26.39
CA ILE A 384 -20.36 10.09 26.07
C ILE A 384 -21.64 9.61 25.40
N GLY A 385 -21.53 8.87 24.31
CA GLY A 385 -22.65 8.16 23.72
C GLY A 385 -22.41 6.67 23.59
N LEU A 386 -23.50 5.95 23.35
CA LEU A 386 -23.52 4.53 23.07
C LEU A 386 -24.12 4.32 21.67
N THR A 387 -23.39 3.61 20.83
CA THR A 387 -23.90 3.14 19.54
C THR A 387 -23.88 1.62 19.47
N ARG A 388 -24.75 1.09 18.60
CA ARG A 388 -24.99 -0.34 18.39
C ARG A 388 -25.03 -0.62 16.91
N TRP A 389 -24.70 -1.85 16.55
CA TRP A 389 -24.97 -2.36 15.22
C TRP A 389 -26.47 -2.64 15.05
N ASN A 390 -27.03 -2.34 13.87
CA ASN A 390 -28.45 -2.60 13.58
C ASN A 390 -28.67 -3.69 12.51
N GLY A 391 -27.62 -4.42 12.16
CA GLY A 391 -27.59 -5.43 11.10
C GLY A 391 -26.91 -4.98 9.79
N ASP A 392 -26.64 -3.68 9.62
CA ASP A 392 -26.00 -3.13 8.41
C ASP A 392 -25.03 -1.98 8.71
N ARG A 393 -25.25 -1.24 9.81
CA ARG A 393 -24.44 -0.10 10.18
C ARG A 393 -24.48 0.20 11.67
N PHE A 394 -23.51 0.97 12.13
CA PHE A 394 -23.65 1.72 13.38
C PHE A 394 -24.76 2.77 13.26
N VAL A 395 -25.63 2.83 14.27
CA VAL A 395 -26.58 3.94 14.41
C VAL A 395 -25.89 5.17 14.98
N PHE A 396 -26.52 6.35 14.89
CA PHE A 396 -25.94 7.53 15.52
C PHE A 396 -25.90 7.36 17.04
N PRO A 397 -24.79 7.66 17.74
CA PRO A 397 -24.65 7.40 19.17
C PRO A 397 -25.73 8.11 20.02
N GLN A 398 -26.29 7.39 20.98
CA GLN A 398 -27.23 7.93 21.95
C GLN A 398 -26.49 8.44 23.19
N ALA A 399 -26.78 9.68 23.59
CA ALA A 399 -26.16 10.32 24.74
C ALA A 399 -26.36 9.56 26.07
N ILE A 400 -25.28 9.40 26.81
CA ILE A 400 -25.23 8.94 28.20
C ILE A 400 -25.00 10.13 29.12
N GLY A 401 -25.77 10.21 30.21
CA GLY A 401 -25.63 11.26 31.21
C GLY A 401 -24.35 11.11 32.02
N LEU A 402 -23.57 12.20 32.13
CA LEU A 402 -22.35 12.27 32.93
C LEU A 402 -22.27 13.59 33.70
N SER A 403 -21.51 13.61 34.79
CA SER A 403 -21.14 14.84 35.50
C SER A 403 -19.70 15.24 35.17
N GLY A 404 -19.50 16.49 34.73
CA GLY A 404 -18.19 17.02 34.33
C GLY A 404 -17.86 16.77 32.85
N ASP A 405 -16.72 17.31 32.41
CA ASP A 405 -16.25 17.23 31.03
C ASP A 405 -15.51 15.90 30.83
N PRO A 406 -15.97 14.99 29.95
CA PRO A 406 -15.35 13.69 29.77
C PRO A 406 -13.96 13.79 29.10
N LYS A 407 -13.02 12.95 29.53
CA LYS A 407 -11.61 12.93 29.08
C LYS A 407 -11.19 11.61 28.45
N LYS A 408 -11.41 10.50 29.15
CA LYS A 408 -11.13 9.14 28.66
C LYS A 408 -12.17 8.17 29.21
N ILE A 409 -12.44 7.10 28.47
CA ILE A 409 -13.33 6.01 28.87
C ILE A 409 -12.63 4.67 28.74
N LEU A 410 -13.06 3.71 29.55
CA LEU A 410 -12.61 2.33 29.55
C LEU A 410 -13.78 1.44 30.00
N TRP A 411 -13.93 0.26 29.40
CA TRP A 411 -14.85 -0.76 29.88
C TRP A 411 -14.20 -1.66 30.94
N LEU A 412 -14.91 -1.95 32.03
CA LEU A 412 -14.53 -2.92 33.05
C LEU A 412 -15.35 -4.20 32.90
N PRO A 413 -14.81 -5.27 32.28
CA PRO A 413 -15.58 -6.47 31.96
C PRO A 413 -16.05 -7.22 33.21
N GLU A 414 -15.20 -7.36 34.23
CA GLU A 414 -15.54 -8.08 35.46
C GLU A 414 -16.69 -7.42 36.24
N LYS A 415 -16.78 -6.09 36.18
CA LYS A 415 -17.79 -5.30 36.90
C LYS A 415 -18.99 -4.92 36.04
N GLN A 416 -18.92 -5.13 34.73
CA GLN A 416 -19.93 -4.68 33.75
C GLN A 416 -20.20 -3.17 33.88
N GLN A 417 -19.13 -2.39 33.98
CA GLN A 417 -19.18 -0.94 34.23
C GLN A 417 -18.34 -0.18 33.21
N LEU A 418 -18.84 0.99 32.82
CA LEU A 418 -18.06 1.98 32.08
C LEU A 418 -17.35 2.90 33.08
N VAL A 419 -16.03 2.99 32.98
CA VAL A 419 -15.22 3.97 33.71
C VAL A 419 -15.03 5.20 32.85
N ALA A 420 -15.26 6.38 33.44
CA ALA A 420 -15.02 7.67 32.80
C ALA A 420 -14.12 8.55 33.66
N LEU A 421 -13.04 9.05 33.07
CA LEU A 421 -12.28 10.17 33.61
C LEU A 421 -12.96 11.47 33.19
N THR A 422 -13.27 12.35 34.16
CA THR A 422 -13.91 13.63 33.90
C THR A 422 -13.16 14.78 34.57
N SER A 423 -13.24 15.97 33.99
CA SER A 423 -12.80 17.20 34.63
C SER A 423 -14.00 17.99 35.14
N GLN A 424 -13.95 18.41 36.39
CA GLN A 424 -14.90 19.37 36.94
C GLN A 424 -14.14 20.55 37.54
N LYS A 425 -14.20 21.71 36.87
CA LYS A 425 -13.34 22.87 37.16
C LYS A 425 -11.86 22.51 37.04
N SER A 426 -11.14 22.41 38.17
CA SER A 426 -9.73 22.03 38.25
C SER A 426 -9.52 20.69 38.94
N ASP A 427 -10.60 19.99 39.28
CA ASP A 427 -10.56 18.67 39.89
C ASP A 427 -10.73 17.63 38.78
N GLN A 428 -9.90 16.60 38.80
CA GLN A 428 -10.06 15.42 37.96
C GLN A 428 -10.83 14.37 38.74
N GLN A 429 -11.75 13.67 38.09
CA GLN A 429 -12.65 12.72 38.72
C GLN A 429 -12.66 11.39 37.96
N LEU A 430 -12.86 10.31 38.69
CA LEU A 430 -13.05 8.95 38.20
C LEU A 430 -14.48 8.53 38.52
N ALA A 431 -15.29 8.32 37.48
CA ALA A 431 -16.69 7.93 37.60
C ALA A 431 -16.89 6.49 37.10
N PHE A 432 -17.70 5.71 37.83
CA PHE A 432 -18.11 4.36 37.50
C PHE A 432 -19.59 4.38 37.14
N LEU A 433 -19.91 4.03 35.90
CA LEU A 433 -21.26 4.05 35.36
C LEU A 433 -21.72 2.61 35.13
N ALA A 434 -22.96 2.33 35.53
CA ALA A 434 -23.63 1.05 35.28
C ALA A 434 -24.94 1.28 34.51
N GLN A 435 -25.32 0.28 33.72
CA GLN A 435 -26.60 0.25 33.04
C GLN A 435 -27.69 -0.28 33.97
N THR A 436 -28.82 0.42 34.03
CA THR A 436 -30.01 0.04 34.81
C THR A 436 -31.25 -0.01 33.90
N ASP A 437 -32.38 -0.48 34.43
CA ASP A 437 -33.67 -0.45 33.72
C ASP A 437 -34.09 0.95 33.23
N ASN A 438 -33.57 2.01 33.88
CA ASN A 438 -33.86 3.41 33.53
C ASN A 438 -32.74 4.07 32.70
N GLY A 439 -31.81 3.28 32.16
CA GLY A 439 -30.62 3.74 31.45
C GLY A 439 -29.38 3.80 32.35
N TRP A 440 -28.39 4.59 31.93
CA TRP A 440 -27.08 4.68 32.57
C TRP A 440 -27.10 5.58 33.80
N THR A 441 -26.45 5.12 34.89
CA THR A 441 -26.33 5.87 36.14
C THR A 441 -24.91 5.81 36.68
N ILE A 442 -24.45 6.93 37.28
CA ILE A 442 -23.19 6.97 38.03
C ILE A 442 -23.40 6.27 39.37
N GLU A 443 -22.74 5.12 39.57
CA GLU A 443 -22.80 4.38 40.84
C GLU A 443 -21.83 4.95 41.87
N LYS A 444 -20.62 5.30 41.41
CA LYS A 444 -19.56 5.87 42.26
C LYS A 444 -18.78 6.92 41.49
N GLN A 445 -18.30 7.93 42.22
CA GLN A 445 -17.47 8.99 41.65
C GLN A 445 -16.49 9.51 42.69
N PHE A 446 -15.22 9.59 42.31
CA PHE A 446 -14.14 10.03 43.21
C PHE A 446 -13.35 11.17 42.58
N THR A 447 -12.83 12.07 43.40
CA THR A 447 -11.83 13.06 42.96
C THR A 447 -10.44 12.45 43.04
N LEU A 448 -9.67 12.54 41.97
CA LEU A 448 -8.28 12.06 41.93
C LEU A 448 -7.39 12.90 42.88
N PRO A 449 -6.68 12.26 43.82
CA PRO A 449 -5.90 12.98 44.83
C PRO A 449 -4.71 13.73 44.22
N ASP A 450 -4.60 15.02 44.55
CA ASP A 450 -3.51 15.90 44.12
C ASP A 450 -3.34 16.02 42.60
N VAL A 451 -4.37 15.68 41.80
CA VAL A 451 -4.33 15.81 40.34
C VAL A 451 -5.09 17.05 39.90
N ARG A 452 -4.39 17.95 39.21
CA ARG A 452 -4.97 19.16 38.61
C ARG A 452 -4.94 19.14 37.09
N ARG A 453 -3.96 18.46 36.51
CA ARG A 453 -3.76 18.35 35.05
C ARG A 453 -4.71 17.31 34.49
N GLU A 454 -5.09 17.50 33.23
CA GLU A 454 -5.91 16.54 32.48
C GLU A 454 -5.13 15.21 32.33
N PRO A 455 -5.72 14.06 32.67
CA PRO A 455 -5.15 12.75 32.38
C PRO A 455 -5.03 12.50 30.87
N SER A 456 -3.98 11.80 30.43
CA SER A 456 -3.79 11.44 29.01
C SER A 456 -4.16 10.00 28.70
N GLY A 457 -4.22 9.11 29.69
CA GLY A 457 -4.51 7.70 29.44
C GLY A 457 -4.94 6.92 30.67
N ILE A 458 -5.52 5.76 30.42
CA ILE A 458 -5.96 4.77 31.39
C ILE A 458 -5.57 3.38 30.87
N LEU A 459 -4.89 2.59 31.70
CA LEU A 459 -4.53 1.20 31.45
C LEU A 459 -5.21 0.32 32.50
N LEU A 460 -5.75 -0.82 32.07
CA LEU A 460 -6.36 -1.84 32.91
C LEU A 460 -5.43 -3.05 32.98
N ALA A 461 -4.96 -3.40 34.17
CA ALA A 461 -4.05 -4.54 34.38
C ALA A 461 -4.01 -4.94 35.85
N ASP A 462 -3.69 -6.19 36.16
CA ASP A 462 -3.37 -6.61 37.54
C ASP A 462 -1.96 -6.13 37.90
N LEU A 463 -1.87 -4.91 38.44
CA LEU A 463 -0.61 -4.18 38.56
C LEU A 463 0.18 -4.56 39.82
N ASP A 464 -0.52 -4.98 40.88
CA ASP A 464 0.09 -5.47 42.12
C ASP A 464 0.14 -7.02 42.20
N GLN A 465 -0.30 -7.68 41.13
CA GLN A 465 -0.32 -9.14 40.96
C GLN A 465 -1.15 -9.86 42.03
N ASN A 466 -2.26 -9.26 42.44
CA ASN A 466 -3.16 -9.81 43.46
C ASN A 466 -4.29 -10.69 42.88
N GLY A 467 -4.37 -10.80 41.56
CA GLY A 467 -5.41 -11.53 40.82
C GLY A 467 -6.66 -10.71 40.52
N SER A 468 -6.65 -9.39 40.77
CA SER A 468 -7.74 -8.45 40.44
C SER A 468 -7.19 -7.36 39.53
N GLN A 469 -7.99 -6.90 38.57
CA GLN A 469 -7.57 -5.79 37.72
C GLN A 469 -7.48 -4.47 38.50
N ASP A 470 -6.52 -3.62 38.15
CA ASP A 470 -6.30 -2.26 38.66
C ASP A 470 -6.28 -1.24 37.50
N LEU A 471 -6.25 0.05 37.83
CA LEU A 471 -6.02 1.10 36.83
C LEU A 471 -4.69 1.83 37.04
N LEU A 472 -3.98 2.06 35.93
CA LEU A 472 -2.92 3.06 35.84
C LEU A 472 -3.42 4.24 35.01
N ILE A 473 -3.47 5.42 35.62
CA ILE A 473 -3.86 6.68 34.96
C ILE A 473 -2.60 7.51 34.70
N THR A 474 -2.29 7.75 33.44
CA THR A 474 -1.15 8.59 33.02
C THR A 474 -1.55 10.06 32.99
N ILE A 475 -0.66 10.93 33.46
CA ILE A 475 -0.91 12.37 33.58
C ILE A 475 0.32 13.11 33.06
N PRO A 476 0.21 13.86 31.94
CA PRO A 476 1.35 14.54 31.35
C PRO A 476 2.01 15.51 32.33
N ARG A 477 3.32 15.32 32.54
CA ARG A 477 4.16 16.14 33.45
C ARG A 477 3.77 16.06 34.94
N ASP A 478 3.03 15.03 35.33
CA ASP A 478 2.74 14.68 36.71
C ASP A 478 3.10 13.20 36.95
N GLY A 479 2.93 12.71 38.17
CA GLY A 479 3.06 11.28 38.47
C GLY A 479 1.81 10.51 38.06
N ALA A 480 1.97 9.29 37.54
CA ALA A 480 0.85 8.41 37.26
C ALA A 480 0.08 8.06 38.55
N ARG A 481 -1.22 7.81 38.44
CA ARG A 481 -2.07 7.35 39.55
C ARG A 481 -2.38 5.88 39.39
N TYR A 482 -2.08 5.11 40.43
CA TYR A 482 -2.59 3.76 40.61
C TYR A 482 -3.99 3.83 41.23
N VAL A 483 -4.89 2.93 40.84
CA VAL A 483 -6.21 2.73 41.43
C VAL A 483 -6.40 1.25 41.73
N ASP A 484 -6.47 0.90 43.01
CA ASP A 484 -6.83 -0.43 43.49
C ASP A 484 -8.35 -0.65 43.28
N LEU A 485 -8.76 -1.36 42.24
CA LEU A 485 -10.20 -1.54 41.98
C LEU A 485 -10.88 -2.46 43.00
N ALA A 486 -10.13 -3.36 43.64
CA ALA A 486 -10.66 -4.24 44.68
C ALA A 486 -10.96 -3.46 45.97
N MET A 487 -10.11 -2.48 46.31
CA MET A 487 -10.26 -1.65 47.51
C MET A 487 -11.27 -0.52 47.31
N VAL A 488 -11.34 0.10 46.13
CA VAL A 488 -12.31 1.18 45.82
C VAL A 488 -13.76 0.73 46.06
N ASP A 489 -14.05 -0.58 45.96
CA ASP A 489 -15.41 -1.06 46.17
C ASP A 489 -15.92 -0.92 47.60
N GLY A 490 -15.03 -1.03 48.59
CA GLY A 490 -15.37 -1.04 50.01
C GLY A 490 -15.11 0.27 50.76
N LEU A 491 -14.52 1.27 50.12
CA LEU A 491 -14.09 2.50 50.79
C LEU A 491 -15.13 3.63 50.73
N PRO A 492 -15.30 4.40 51.83
CA PRO A 492 -15.99 5.68 51.77
C PRO A 492 -15.12 6.74 51.07
N ASP A 493 -15.78 7.74 50.46
CA ASP A 493 -15.13 8.79 49.65
C ASP A 493 -13.98 9.51 50.38
N ASP A 494 -14.08 9.71 51.69
CA ASP A 494 -13.07 10.41 52.50
C ASP A 494 -11.78 9.60 52.73
N ARG A 495 -11.77 8.32 52.33
CA ARG A 495 -10.62 7.42 52.39
C ARG A 495 -10.10 6.99 51.02
N VAL A 496 -10.55 7.63 49.94
CA VAL A 496 -10.16 7.24 48.57
C VAL A 496 -8.64 7.28 48.34
N ASN A 497 -7.90 8.14 49.04
CA ASN A 497 -6.42 8.21 48.99
C ASN A 497 -5.74 6.90 49.43
N GLU A 498 -6.46 6.00 50.10
CA GLU A 498 -5.95 4.68 50.44
C GLU A 498 -5.94 3.73 49.24
N ALA A 499 -6.85 3.89 48.28
CA ALA A 499 -6.91 3.09 47.06
C ALA A 499 -6.36 3.81 45.82
N ILE A 500 -6.31 5.15 45.83
CA ILE A 500 -5.78 5.96 44.73
C ILE A 500 -4.55 6.73 45.19
N PHE A 501 -3.39 6.47 44.58
CA PHE A 501 -2.13 7.11 44.98
C PHE A 501 -1.15 7.28 43.81
N GLU A 502 -0.20 8.19 43.97
CA GLU A 502 0.89 8.39 43.01
C GLU A 502 1.92 7.25 43.13
N ILE A 503 2.33 6.67 42.00
CA ILE A 503 3.46 5.74 41.96
C ILE A 503 4.76 6.55 41.84
N ASP A 504 5.66 6.41 42.81
CA ASP A 504 6.93 7.13 42.79
C ASP A 504 7.75 6.81 41.53
N GLY A 505 8.31 7.86 40.92
CA GLY A 505 9.15 7.81 39.72
C GLY A 505 8.53 7.21 38.46
N LEU A 506 7.20 7.14 38.39
CA LEU A 506 6.43 7.07 37.14
C LEU A 506 5.90 8.46 36.79
N ARG A 507 6.84 9.39 36.58
CA ARG A 507 6.55 10.78 36.21
C ARG A 507 6.90 11.01 34.76
N GLU A 508 6.15 11.89 34.11
CA GLU A 508 6.39 12.27 32.70
C GLU A 508 6.28 11.10 31.72
N ILE A 509 5.47 10.09 32.07
CA ILE A 509 5.15 8.95 31.20
C ILE A 509 3.77 9.12 30.56
N ASP A 510 3.62 8.62 29.34
CA ASP A 510 2.35 8.40 28.67
C ASP A 510 2.09 6.90 28.45
N LEU A 511 0.91 6.52 27.96
CA LEU A 511 0.60 5.11 27.67
C LEU A 511 1.56 4.51 26.63
N SER A 512 2.04 5.32 25.69
CA SER A 512 3.08 4.88 24.73
C SER A 512 4.40 4.51 25.41
N ASN A 513 4.65 4.90 26.65
CA ASN A 513 5.84 4.50 27.40
C ASN A 513 5.63 3.24 28.23
N VAL A 514 4.41 2.71 28.30
CA VAL A 514 4.03 1.63 29.19
C VAL A 514 3.68 0.38 28.38
N GLY A 515 4.02 -0.77 28.92
CA GLY A 515 3.48 -2.06 28.49
C GLY A 515 3.54 -3.06 29.62
N LEU A 516 3.12 -4.29 29.32
CA LEU A 516 3.04 -5.39 30.28
C LEU A 516 3.78 -6.59 29.74
N GLY A 517 4.27 -7.43 30.65
CA GLY A 517 4.85 -8.72 30.30
C GLY A 517 5.50 -9.41 31.48
N ASP A 518 5.39 -10.73 31.52
CA ASP A 518 6.05 -11.60 32.50
C ASP A 518 7.55 -11.73 32.16
N ILE A 519 8.39 -10.88 32.75
CA ILE A 519 9.82 -10.82 32.47
C ILE A 519 10.58 -11.94 33.22
N ASN A 520 10.01 -12.43 34.30
CA ASN A 520 10.67 -13.33 35.23
C ASN A 520 10.21 -14.82 35.11
N ASP A 521 9.20 -15.09 34.28
CA ASP A 521 8.50 -16.37 34.05
C ASP A 521 7.78 -16.94 35.30
N ASP A 522 7.21 -16.09 36.16
CA ASP A 522 6.40 -16.51 37.31
C ASP A 522 4.90 -16.64 37.01
N GLY A 523 4.50 -16.30 35.78
CA GLY A 523 3.12 -16.31 35.30
C GLY A 523 2.35 -15.03 35.62
N LEU A 524 3.00 -13.98 36.12
CA LEU A 524 2.40 -12.69 36.44
C LEU A 524 3.09 -11.60 35.64
N GLU A 525 2.31 -10.69 35.04
CA GLU A 525 2.88 -9.62 34.23
C GLU A 525 3.51 -8.52 35.10
N GLU A 526 4.64 -7.98 34.65
CA GLU A 526 5.23 -6.77 35.21
C GLU A 526 4.99 -5.54 34.34
N LEU A 527 5.05 -4.37 34.99
CA LEU A 527 4.97 -3.09 34.31
C LEU A 527 6.29 -2.76 33.61
N LEU A 528 6.27 -2.73 32.29
CA LEU A 528 7.39 -2.26 31.47
C LEU A 528 7.27 -0.75 31.27
N VAL A 529 8.34 -0.02 31.58
CA VAL A 529 8.37 1.44 31.47
C VAL A 529 9.56 1.89 30.64
N ALA A 530 9.28 2.39 29.45
CA ALA A 530 10.24 2.96 28.53
C ALA A 530 10.59 4.41 28.88
N SER A 531 11.83 4.79 28.62
CA SER A 531 12.40 6.11 28.84
C SER A 531 13.51 6.36 27.82
N ASP A 532 14.10 7.55 27.84
CA ASP A 532 15.29 7.84 27.04
C ASP A 532 16.43 6.86 27.39
N GLY A 533 16.80 6.04 26.40
CA GLY A 533 17.92 5.11 26.48
C GLY A 533 17.70 3.83 27.27
N PHE A 534 16.55 3.58 27.90
CA PHE A 534 16.29 2.33 28.60
C PHE A 534 14.80 1.98 28.77
N VAL A 535 14.52 0.70 29.01
CA VAL A 535 13.23 0.18 29.50
C VAL A 535 13.48 -0.50 30.86
N ARG A 536 12.57 -0.33 31.82
CA ARG A 536 12.61 -1.03 33.11
C ARG A 536 11.40 -1.94 33.28
N ALA A 537 11.64 -3.13 33.83
CA ALA A 537 10.58 -3.97 34.37
C ALA A 537 10.38 -3.63 35.86
N ILE A 538 9.16 -3.29 36.23
CA ILE A 538 8.79 -2.82 37.57
C ILE A 538 7.69 -3.72 38.12
N TYR A 539 7.98 -4.28 39.29
CA TYR A 539 6.98 -4.92 40.15
C TYR A 539 6.46 -3.91 41.18
N LEU A 540 5.14 -3.90 41.40
CA LEU A 540 4.48 -3.15 42.46
C LEU A 540 4.00 -4.13 43.52
N ASP A 541 4.39 -3.94 44.78
CA ASP A 541 3.83 -4.75 45.87
C ASP A 541 2.49 -4.16 46.39
N THR A 542 1.72 -4.99 47.08
CA THR A 542 0.45 -4.60 47.73
C THR A 542 0.63 -3.50 48.81
N ASP A 543 1.86 -3.20 49.22
CA ASP A 543 2.22 -2.11 50.13
C ASP A 543 2.65 -0.83 49.38
N LYS A 544 2.37 -0.74 48.08
CA LYS A 544 2.60 0.44 47.22
C LYS A 544 4.08 0.71 46.95
N ARG A 545 4.95 -0.28 47.10
CA ARG A 545 6.40 -0.13 46.86
C ARG A 545 6.76 -0.71 45.51
N ARG A 546 7.49 0.10 44.73
CA ARG A 546 8.08 -0.33 43.47
C ARG A 546 9.40 -1.07 43.69
N THR A 547 9.62 -2.13 42.91
CA THR A 547 10.90 -2.81 42.78
C THR A 547 11.24 -2.91 41.31
N VAL A 548 12.45 -2.46 40.93
CA VAL A 548 12.95 -2.67 39.56
C VAL A 548 13.50 -4.08 39.49
N LEU A 549 12.89 -4.94 38.68
CA LEU A 549 13.33 -6.32 38.49
C LEU A 549 14.48 -6.40 37.49
N ASP A 550 14.37 -5.66 36.38
CA ASP A 550 15.40 -5.61 35.34
C ASP A 550 15.43 -4.25 34.60
N GLN A 551 16.52 -3.99 33.89
CA GLN A 551 16.69 -2.82 33.03
C GLN A 551 17.38 -3.18 31.71
N PHE A 552 16.71 -2.84 30.61
CA PHE A 552 17.19 -3.04 29.25
C PHE A 552 17.67 -1.71 28.70
N ASN A 553 18.96 -1.60 28.36
CA ASN A 553 19.51 -0.38 27.78
C ASN A 553 19.38 -0.41 26.26
N SER A 554 19.10 0.75 25.67
CA SER A 554 19.12 0.93 24.21
C SER A 554 20.51 0.69 23.63
N ARG A 555 20.55 0.55 22.30
CA ARG A 555 21.82 0.48 21.56
C ARG A 555 22.60 1.80 21.59
N SER A 556 21.91 2.94 21.66
CA SER A 556 22.51 4.26 21.80
C SER A 556 21.86 5.06 22.93
N GLY A 557 22.67 5.68 23.80
CA GLY A 557 22.16 6.38 24.98
C GLY A 557 21.28 7.62 24.69
N ASN A 558 21.07 7.96 23.41
CA ASN A 558 20.19 9.04 22.98
C ASN A 558 18.88 8.54 22.36
N ASP A 559 18.63 7.22 22.31
CA ASP A 559 17.44 6.65 21.68
C ASP A 559 16.19 7.01 22.50
N HIS A 560 15.09 7.32 21.82
CA HIS A 560 13.82 7.64 22.47
C HIS A 560 12.89 6.44 22.35
N LEU A 561 12.75 5.69 23.45
CA LEU A 561 12.11 4.38 23.45
C LEU A 561 10.63 4.48 23.83
N SER A 562 9.80 3.65 23.18
CA SER A 562 8.37 3.53 23.45
C SER A 562 7.85 2.13 23.12
N ILE A 563 6.60 1.88 23.49
CA ILE A 563 5.82 0.67 23.19
C ILE A 563 6.57 -0.60 23.63
N PRO A 564 7.05 -0.68 24.88
CA PRO A 564 7.73 -1.89 25.35
C PRO A 564 6.72 -3.04 25.47
N HIS A 565 6.93 -4.15 24.77
CA HIS A 565 6.01 -5.30 24.82
C HIS A 565 6.79 -6.60 24.87
N LEU A 566 6.26 -7.56 25.63
CA LEU A 566 6.79 -8.91 25.69
C LEU A 566 5.85 -9.88 24.96
N ARG A 567 6.35 -10.57 23.93
CA ARG A 567 5.54 -11.51 23.16
C ARG A 567 6.42 -12.56 22.49
N ASP A 568 5.96 -13.80 22.46
CA ASP A 568 6.51 -14.86 21.61
C ASP A 568 6.09 -14.58 20.16
N ILE A 569 7.01 -14.00 19.39
CA ILE A 569 6.72 -13.53 18.02
C ILE A 569 7.00 -14.58 16.94
N ASP A 570 7.67 -15.68 17.27
CA ASP A 570 8.01 -16.75 16.33
C ASP A 570 7.38 -18.11 16.68
N GLY A 571 6.74 -18.21 17.84
CA GLY A 571 5.99 -19.39 18.27
C GLY A 571 6.84 -20.52 18.81
N ASP A 572 8.09 -20.25 19.18
CA ASP A 572 8.95 -21.26 19.74
C ASP A 572 8.86 -21.38 21.27
N GLY A 573 7.97 -20.59 21.89
CA GLY A 573 7.69 -20.59 23.31
C GLY A 573 8.68 -19.77 24.14
N VAL A 574 9.61 -19.05 23.49
CA VAL A 574 10.47 -18.05 24.14
C VAL A 574 9.92 -16.67 23.81
N THR A 575 9.78 -15.82 24.82
CA THR A 575 9.28 -14.45 24.61
C THR A 575 10.38 -13.50 24.18
N GLU A 576 10.04 -12.60 23.25
CA GLU A 576 10.87 -11.48 22.83
C GLU A 576 10.37 -10.17 23.45
N LEU A 577 11.32 -9.37 23.93
CA LEU A 577 11.08 -7.99 24.30
C LEU A 577 11.24 -7.09 23.07
N LEU A 578 10.14 -6.45 22.70
CA LEU A 578 10.02 -5.52 21.59
C LEU A 578 10.05 -4.09 22.13
N ILE A 579 10.91 -3.25 21.57
CA ILE A 579 11.06 -1.86 21.98
C ILE A 579 11.12 -0.99 20.74
N PHE A 580 10.20 -0.04 20.60
CA PHE A 580 10.22 0.89 19.48
C PHE A 580 11.18 2.05 19.74
N ASP A 581 12.07 2.33 18.79
CA ASP A 581 12.91 3.52 18.77
C ASP A 581 12.28 4.57 17.85
N GLN A 582 11.78 5.65 18.45
CA GLN A 582 11.10 6.73 17.73
C GLN A 582 12.02 7.53 16.80
N ARG A 583 13.34 7.52 17.04
CA ARG A 583 14.29 8.26 16.20
C ARG A 583 14.65 7.46 14.95
N ASP A 584 14.93 6.18 15.13
CA ASP A 584 15.31 5.27 14.04
C ASP A 584 14.10 4.68 13.31
N LYS A 585 12.87 4.92 13.82
CA LYS A 585 11.60 4.37 13.31
C LYS A 585 11.65 2.85 13.14
N SER A 586 12.09 2.17 14.19
CA SER A 586 12.35 0.73 14.14
C SER A 586 12.12 0.05 15.48
N PHE A 587 11.76 -1.23 15.45
CA PHE A 587 11.75 -2.06 16.65
C PHE A 587 13.13 -2.66 16.89
N GLN A 588 13.63 -2.53 18.12
CA GLN A 588 14.70 -3.34 18.66
C GLN A 588 14.08 -4.62 19.25
N VAL A 589 14.54 -5.78 18.79
CA VAL A 589 14.08 -7.09 19.25
C VAL A 589 15.15 -7.67 20.15
N LEU A 590 14.80 -7.92 21.41
CA LEU A 590 15.66 -8.58 22.38
C LEU A 590 15.07 -9.96 22.71
N ARG A 591 15.91 -10.99 22.71
CA ARG A 591 15.50 -12.36 23.02
C ARG A 591 16.15 -12.86 24.29
N ARG A 592 15.40 -13.61 25.10
CA ARG A 592 15.89 -14.23 26.32
C ARG A 592 16.80 -15.42 26.00
N ASP A 593 18.01 -15.43 26.57
CA ASP A 593 18.95 -16.55 26.40
C ASP A 593 18.76 -17.65 27.46
N ASP A 594 19.50 -18.75 27.35
CA ASP A 594 19.47 -19.88 28.31
C ASP A 594 19.77 -19.48 29.77
N ALA A 595 20.37 -18.30 29.99
CA ALA A 595 20.66 -17.77 31.32
C ALA A 595 19.54 -16.84 31.84
N GLY A 596 18.45 -16.69 31.09
CA GLY A 596 17.32 -15.81 31.42
C GLY A 596 17.57 -14.34 31.10
N ILE A 597 18.63 -14.01 30.33
CA ILE A 597 19.03 -12.63 30.06
C ILE A 597 18.57 -12.23 28.66
N TYR A 598 17.82 -11.13 28.56
CA TYR A 598 17.45 -10.54 27.27
C TYR A 598 18.67 -9.94 26.57
N ARG A 599 18.89 -10.34 25.31
CA ARG A 599 19.96 -9.82 24.45
C ARG A 599 19.39 -9.36 23.13
N TYR A 600 19.94 -8.26 22.63
CA TYR A 600 19.62 -7.78 21.29
C TYR A 600 19.87 -8.86 20.23
N THR A 601 18.87 -9.06 19.37
CA THR A 601 18.92 -10.00 18.25
C THR A 601 18.94 -9.26 16.92
N ARG A 602 17.96 -8.38 16.68
CA ARG A 602 17.81 -7.65 15.41
C ARG A 602 17.04 -6.34 15.55
N THR A 603 17.05 -5.56 14.48
CA THR A 603 16.26 -4.35 14.31
C THR A 603 15.32 -4.55 13.12
N VAL A 604 14.04 -4.21 13.29
CA VAL A 604 13.02 -4.30 12.24
C VAL A 604 12.54 -2.91 11.87
N LYS A 605 12.64 -2.55 10.59
CA LYS A 605 12.28 -1.21 10.10
C LYS A 605 10.86 -1.19 9.53
N PHE A 606 10.14 -0.13 9.87
CA PHE A 606 8.74 0.10 9.49
C PHE A 606 8.58 1.24 8.47
N GLY A 607 9.68 1.69 7.87
CA GLY A 607 9.68 2.83 6.96
C GLY A 607 9.37 4.12 7.69
N ASP A 608 8.49 4.94 7.12
CA ASP A 608 8.13 6.24 7.69
C ASP A 608 7.05 6.19 8.77
N PHE A 609 6.43 5.03 8.96
CA PHE A 609 5.41 4.80 9.97
C PHE A 609 5.96 4.99 11.39
N ASN A 610 5.19 5.74 12.20
CA ASN A 610 5.51 5.98 13.60
C ASN A 610 4.33 5.51 14.48
N PRO A 611 4.44 4.34 15.11
CA PRO A 611 3.43 3.85 16.03
C PRO A 611 3.39 4.69 17.31
N ILE A 612 2.19 4.84 17.84
CA ILE A 612 1.89 5.46 19.13
C ILE A 612 1.41 4.43 20.15
N ALA A 613 0.89 3.29 19.70
CA ALA A 613 0.45 2.19 20.54
C ALA A 613 0.56 0.85 19.79
N LEU A 614 0.59 -0.22 20.56
CA LEU A 614 0.34 -1.58 20.09
C LEU A 614 -1.01 -2.02 20.67
N MET A 615 -1.87 -2.58 19.83
CA MET A 615 -3.12 -3.20 20.24
C MET A 615 -2.84 -4.62 20.69
N ASP A 616 -3.29 -4.96 21.90
CA ASP A 616 -3.26 -6.34 22.36
C ASP A 616 -4.28 -7.16 21.56
N MET A 617 -3.82 -8.27 20.97
CA MET A 617 -4.62 -9.20 20.17
C MET A 617 -5.08 -10.45 20.95
N GLY A 618 -4.83 -10.48 22.27
CA GLY A 618 -5.15 -11.60 23.15
C GLY A 618 -4.03 -12.65 23.23
N GLU A 619 -4.12 -13.51 24.24
CA GLU A 619 -3.13 -14.56 24.48
C GLU A 619 -3.00 -15.53 23.29
N GLY A 620 -1.76 -15.90 22.96
CA GLY A 620 -1.45 -16.83 21.87
C GLY A 620 -1.54 -16.24 20.47
N ASN A 621 -2.00 -14.98 20.32
CA ASN A 621 -1.94 -14.29 19.04
C ASN A 621 -0.57 -13.61 18.84
N GLN A 622 0.12 -14.02 17.79
CA GLN A 622 1.47 -13.53 17.46
C GLN A 622 1.45 -12.27 16.61
N ASP A 623 0.29 -11.90 16.07
CA ASP A 623 0.16 -10.72 15.24
C ASP A 623 0.46 -9.47 16.05
N MET A 624 1.20 -8.57 15.42
CA MET A 624 1.43 -7.23 15.95
C MET A 624 0.53 -6.26 15.22
N VAL A 625 -0.30 -5.56 15.96
CA VAL A 625 -1.19 -4.52 15.42
C VAL A 625 -0.76 -3.20 16.02
N LEU A 626 -0.17 -2.36 15.19
CA LEU A 626 0.40 -1.09 15.54
C LEU A 626 -0.50 0.04 15.07
N LEU A 627 -0.71 1.00 15.95
CA LEU A 627 -1.54 2.16 15.70
C LEU A 627 -0.61 3.34 15.53
N GLY A 628 -0.71 4.03 14.39
CA GLY A 628 0.01 5.26 14.15
C GLY A 628 -0.95 6.44 13.99
N LYS A 629 -0.35 7.62 13.80
CA LYS A 629 -1.10 8.85 13.54
C LYS A 629 -1.76 8.94 12.17
N THR A 630 -1.54 8.01 11.25
CA THR A 630 -2.05 8.14 9.88
C THR A 630 -2.50 6.81 9.28
N ALA A 631 -2.25 5.70 9.97
CA ALA A 631 -2.81 4.40 9.64
C ALA A 631 -2.66 3.42 10.79
N LEU A 632 -3.27 2.26 10.58
CA LEU A 632 -3.07 1.03 11.31
C LEU A 632 -2.11 0.13 10.50
N VAL A 633 -1.18 -0.52 11.17
CA VAL A 633 -0.24 -1.47 10.56
C VAL A 633 -0.33 -2.80 11.28
N ARG A 634 -0.65 -3.85 10.55
CA ARG A 634 -0.56 -5.22 11.06
C ARG A 634 0.70 -5.90 10.53
N SER A 635 1.32 -6.71 11.37
CA SER A 635 2.37 -7.64 11.01
C SER A 635 1.93 -9.04 11.41
N PRO A 636 1.46 -9.87 10.46
CA PRO A 636 0.95 -11.22 10.75
C PRO A 636 2.08 -12.23 11.00
N LEU A 637 2.62 -12.23 12.21
CA LEU A 637 3.75 -13.11 12.58
C LEU A 637 3.30 -14.54 12.89
N GLY A 638 2.00 -14.76 13.12
CA GLY A 638 1.38 -16.05 13.44
C GLY A 638 1.46 -17.15 12.37
N GLY A 639 1.91 -16.81 11.17
CA GLY A 639 1.78 -17.67 10.00
C GLY A 639 2.94 -17.55 9.01
N THR A 640 2.68 -17.99 7.78
CA THR A 640 3.59 -17.77 6.66
C THR A 640 3.14 -16.58 5.84
N TRP A 641 4.07 -15.72 5.44
CA TRP A 641 3.80 -14.56 4.57
C TRP A 641 4.59 -14.65 3.28
N GLU A 642 4.29 -13.78 2.32
CA GLU A 642 5.09 -13.63 1.10
C GLU A 642 6.28 -12.71 1.36
N ALA A 643 7.47 -13.10 0.89
CA ALA A 643 8.66 -12.28 0.87
C ALA A 643 9.31 -12.36 -0.51
N LEU A 644 9.93 -11.26 -0.95
CA LEU A 644 10.69 -11.24 -2.20
C LEU A 644 11.99 -12.02 -2.04
N ARG A 645 12.20 -13.01 -2.92
CA ARG A 645 13.44 -13.80 -2.97
C ARG A 645 14.05 -13.74 -4.35
N THR A 646 15.36 -13.51 -4.40
CA THR A 646 16.10 -13.53 -5.67
C THR A 646 16.12 -14.94 -6.25
N VAL A 647 15.50 -15.10 -7.42
CA VAL A 647 15.50 -16.34 -8.22
C VAL A 647 16.80 -16.43 -9.02
N THR A 648 17.16 -15.35 -9.71
CA THR A 648 18.38 -15.28 -10.52
C THR A 648 18.78 -13.84 -10.75
N THR A 649 20.02 -13.64 -11.18
CA THR A 649 20.53 -12.36 -11.68
C THR A 649 20.96 -12.49 -13.13
N TYR A 650 20.92 -11.39 -13.87
CA TYR A 650 21.53 -11.29 -15.19
C TYR A 650 22.51 -10.13 -15.22
N GLU A 651 23.67 -10.37 -15.82
CA GLU A 651 24.69 -9.36 -16.10
C GLU A 651 24.99 -9.46 -17.59
N SER A 652 24.85 -8.35 -18.30
CA SER A 652 25.14 -8.31 -19.73
C SER A 652 26.64 -8.43 -19.98
N ASP A 653 26.98 -9.01 -21.13
CA ASP A 653 28.34 -9.08 -21.63
C ASP A 653 28.72 -7.85 -22.48
N LEU A 654 27.80 -6.90 -22.65
CA LEU A 654 28.07 -5.61 -23.28
C LEU A 654 28.89 -4.71 -22.35
N ASP A 655 29.97 -4.15 -22.88
CA ASP A 655 30.82 -3.19 -22.17
C ASP A 655 30.09 -1.85 -21.97
N ASP A 656 30.32 -1.21 -20.83
CA ASP A 656 29.85 0.14 -20.48
C ASP A 656 28.31 0.35 -20.51
N ILE A 657 27.52 -0.71 -20.38
CA ILE A 657 26.05 -0.66 -20.39
C ILE A 657 25.47 -0.20 -19.03
N VAL A 658 24.47 0.67 -19.07
CA VAL A 658 23.71 1.16 -17.90
C VAL A 658 22.23 1.22 -18.23
N TYR A 659 21.49 0.14 -17.96
CA TYR A 659 20.05 0.14 -18.22
C TYR A 659 19.30 1.10 -17.32
N ASN A 660 18.26 1.73 -17.88
CA ASN A 660 17.35 2.61 -17.16
C ASN A 660 15.87 2.25 -17.36
N GLN A 661 15.54 1.33 -18.28
CA GLN A 661 14.17 0.90 -18.53
C GLN A 661 14.10 -0.58 -18.92
N ILE A 662 13.06 -1.26 -18.42
CA ILE A 662 12.71 -2.65 -18.75
C ILE A 662 11.31 -2.65 -19.39
N ALA A 663 11.15 -3.42 -20.47
CA ALA A 663 9.85 -3.87 -20.97
C ALA A 663 9.87 -5.38 -21.18
N ILE A 664 8.70 -6.02 -21.13
CA ILE A 664 8.57 -7.48 -21.20
C ILE A 664 7.57 -7.82 -22.31
N ALA A 665 8.00 -8.68 -23.24
CA ALA A 665 7.24 -9.08 -24.42
C ALA A 665 7.34 -10.58 -24.66
N GLU A 666 6.34 -11.20 -25.26
CA GLU A 666 6.46 -12.52 -25.86
C GLU A 666 6.69 -12.35 -27.36
N LEU A 667 7.94 -12.02 -27.74
CA LEU A 667 8.25 -11.74 -29.14
C LEU A 667 8.25 -13.05 -29.92
N ASN A 668 9.02 -14.04 -29.50
CA ASN A 668 9.21 -15.24 -30.32
C ASN A 668 8.07 -16.29 -30.26
N GLN A 669 6.93 -15.98 -29.62
CA GLN A 669 5.82 -16.91 -29.35
C GLN A 669 6.26 -18.24 -28.72
N THR A 670 7.37 -18.24 -27.97
CA THR A 670 7.81 -19.40 -27.18
C THR A 670 7.23 -19.30 -25.77
N SER A 671 7.24 -20.41 -25.01
CA SER A 671 6.64 -20.49 -23.67
C SER A 671 7.39 -19.69 -22.58
N GLY A 672 7.99 -18.55 -22.90
CA GLY A 672 8.64 -17.66 -21.96
C GLY A 672 8.91 -16.27 -22.56
N ALA A 673 8.64 -15.23 -21.77
CA ALA A 673 8.83 -13.85 -22.20
C ALA A 673 10.32 -13.45 -22.38
N GLU A 674 10.55 -12.55 -23.33
CA GLU A 674 11.80 -11.80 -23.52
C GLU A 674 11.77 -10.48 -22.76
N PHE A 675 12.94 -10.02 -22.31
CA PHE A 675 13.08 -8.67 -21.75
C PHE A 675 13.74 -7.76 -22.77
N ILE A 676 13.18 -6.58 -22.93
CA ILE A 676 13.70 -5.47 -23.71
C ILE A 676 14.30 -4.49 -22.72
N LEU A 677 15.63 -4.38 -22.75
CA LEU A 677 16.41 -3.55 -21.86
C LEU A 677 16.91 -2.35 -22.64
N ILE A 678 16.65 -1.15 -22.12
CA ILE A 678 17.06 0.10 -22.74
C ILE A 678 18.14 0.72 -21.87
N ASP A 679 19.27 1.04 -22.51
CA ASP A 679 20.28 1.95 -22.00
C ASP A 679 20.12 3.28 -22.74
N GLY A 680 19.44 4.22 -22.08
CA GLY A 680 19.18 5.54 -22.62
C GLY A 680 20.39 6.49 -22.57
N GLN A 681 21.51 6.09 -21.96
CA GLN A 681 22.75 6.87 -21.92
C GLN A 681 23.63 6.57 -23.14
N ASN A 682 23.67 5.31 -23.57
CA ASN A 682 24.44 4.84 -24.72
C ASN A 682 23.55 4.57 -25.96
N ASN A 683 22.23 4.80 -25.84
CA ASN A 683 21.23 4.63 -26.90
C ASN A 683 21.12 3.18 -27.40
N VAL A 684 21.30 2.21 -26.50
CA VAL A 684 21.33 0.79 -26.82
C VAL A 684 20.02 0.13 -26.39
N LEU A 685 19.51 -0.75 -27.24
CA LEU A 685 18.47 -1.71 -26.89
C LEU A 685 19.08 -3.11 -26.90
N GLU A 686 18.87 -3.86 -25.83
CA GLU A 686 19.22 -5.27 -25.73
C GLU A 686 17.97 -6.10 -25.42
N ILE A 687 17.78 -7.17 -26.18
CA ILE A 687 16.75 -8.18 -25.96
C ILE A 687 17.43 -9.40 -25.37
N ILE A 688 16.98 -9.81 -24.19
CA ILE A 688 17.46 -11.02 -23.53
C ILE A 688 16.35 -12.07 -23.48
N LYS A 689 16.75 -13.34 -23.54
CA LYS A 689 15.82 -14.47 -23.48
C LYS A 689 16.27 -15.52 -22.47
N ARG A 690 15.30 -16.23 -21.92
CA ARG A 690 15.58 -17.37 -21.04
C ARG A 690 16.12 -18.54 -21.87
N THR A 691 17.28 -19.05 -21.48
CA THR A 691 17.98 -20.17 -22.12
C THR A 691 18.30 -21.26 -21.07
N PRO A 692 17.36 -22.15 -20.73
CA PRO A 692 17.61 -23.23 -19.79
C PRO A 692 18.73 -24.19 -20.27
N PRO A 693 19.59 -24.71 -19.39
CA PRO A 693 19.67 -24.46 -17.94
C PRO A 693 20.49 -23.21 -17.58
N ASP A 694 21.07 -22.52 -18.57
CA ASP A 694 22.08 -21.46 -18.42
C ASP A 694 21.53 -20.09 -17.97
N GLY A 695 20.25 -19.99 -17.62
CA GLY A 695 19.64 -18.74 -17.15
C GLY A 695 19.23 -17.81 -18.29
N TRP A 696 19.60 -16.54 -18.23
CA TRP A 696 19.25 -15.51 -19.22
C TRP A 696 20.46 -15.15 -20.10
N LYS A 697 20.23 -14.90 -21.39
CA LYS A 697 21.29 -14.53 -22.35
C LYS A 697 20.82 -13.46 -23.32
N SER A 698 21.75 -12.60 -23.73
CA SER A 698 21.60 -11.69 -24.86
C SER A 698 21.19 -12.45 -26.12
N ALA A 699 20.05 -12.08 -26.69
CA ALA A 699 19.51 -12.64 -27.93
C ALA A 699 19.76 -11.71 -29.13
N LEU A 700 19.58 -10.41 -28.92
CA LEU A 700 19.77 -9.35 -29.92
C LEU A 700 20.14 -8.06 -29.19
N HIS A 701 21.07 -7.27 -29.73
CA HIS A 701 21.30 -5.91 -29.28
C HIS A 701 21.67 -5.02 -30.46
N PHE A 702 21.34 -3.73 -30.37
CA PHE A 702 21.71 -2.74 -31.37
C PHE A 702 21.61 -1.32 -30.80
N ASN A 703 22.36 -0.39 -31.40
CA ASN A 703 22.19 1.03 -31.14
C ASN A 703 20.92 1.50 -31.86
N VAL A 704 20.00 2.13 -31.13
CA VAL A 704 18.76 2.68 -31.68
C VAL A 704 19.07 3.87 -32.59
N PHE A 705 20.08 4.67 -32.24
CA PHE A 705 20.64 5.74 -33.06
C PHE A 705 22.10 6.04 -32.68
N GLU A 706 22.86 6.63 -33.61
CA GLU A 706 24.31 6.86 -33.45
C GLU A 706 24.67 8.27 -32.94
N GLU A 707 23.82 9.28 -33.17
CA GLU A 707 24.09 10.68 -32.83
C GLU A 707 22.86 11.34 -32.18
N ASP A 708 23.08 12.06 -31.08
CA ASP A 708 22.08 12.96 -30.50
C ASP A 708 21.69 14.05 -31.50
N LEU A 709 20.45 14.02 -31.96
CA LEU A 709 19.95 15.00 -32.92
C LEU A 709 19.77 16.37 -32.24
N HIS A 710 20.68 17.30 -32.53
CA HIS A 710 20.57 18.69 -32.11
C HIS A 710 19.95 19.52 -33.24
N TYR A 711 18.61 19.57 -33.30
CA TYR A 711 17.92 20.31 -34.35
C TYR A 711 17.46 21.68 -33.87
N GLY A 712 17.99 22.75 -34.46
CA GLY A 712 17.60 24.13 -34.13
C GLY A 712 17.86 24.53 -32.68
N GLY A 713 18.76 23.84 -31.98
CA GLY A 713 19.08 24.08 -30.56
C GLY A 713 18.16 23.35 -29.57
N ARG A 714 17.14 22.63 -30.03
CA ARG A 714 16.38 21.68 -29.19
C ARG A 714 17.20 20.41 -28.98
N LYS A 715 17.04 19.81 -27.79
CA LYS A 715 17.64 18.53 -27.39
C LYS A 715 16.53 17.60 -26.90
N GLY A 716 16.78 16.30 -26.96
CA GLY A 716 15.89 15.27 -26.42
C GLY A 716 15.75 15.29 -24.92
N ALA A 717 15.11 14.25 -24.40
CA ALA A 717 15.18 13.92 -22.98
C ALA A 717 16.63 13.59 -22.58
N PRO A 718 16.97 13.65 -21.28
CA PRO A 718 18.32 13.29 -20.80
C PRO A 718 18.74 11.86 -21.09
N LEU A 719 17.77 10.95 -21.27
CA LEU A 719 17.95 9.54 -21.60
C LEU A 719 17.02 9.21 -22.78
N GLU A 720 17.55 8.59 -23.83
CA GLU A 720 16.82 8.24 -25.06
C GLU A 720 17.28 6.86 -25.57
N PRO A 721 16.38 5.95 -26.01
CA PRO A 721 14.93 6.06 -26.01
C PRO A 721 14.33 6.28 -24.62
N ARG A 722 13.25 7.06 -24.55
CA ARG A 722 12.65 7.46 -23.27
C ARG A 722 11.37 6.70 -22.90
N GLU A 723 10.69 6.14 -23.88
CA GLU A 723 9.48 5.33 -23.67
C GLU A 723 9.46 4.17 -24.67
N VAL A 724 8.89 3.05 -24.25
CA VAL A 724 8.64 1.85 -25.07
C VAL A 724 7.24 1.35 -24.80
N ILE A 725 6.51 0.99 -25.86
CA ILE A 725 5.27 0.20 -25.77
C ILE A 725 5.39 -1.01 -26.70
N LEU A 726 4.62 -2.05 -26.38
CA LEU A 726 4.63 -3.34 -27.04
C LEU A 726 3.22 -3.68 -27.47
N GLY A 727 3.05 -4.27 -28.65
CA GLY A 727 1.73 -4.48 -29.21
C GLY A 727 1.75 -5.12 -30.59
N ASP A 728 0.66 -5.74 -30.99
CA ASP A 728 0.51 -6.25 -32.36
C ASP A 728 0.08 -5.11 -33.28
N PHE A 729 1.05 -4.25 -33.62
CA PHE A 729 0.80 -3.10 -34.46
C PHE A 729 0.66 -3.52 -35.93
N THR A 730 1.27 -4.62 -36.37
CA THR A 730 1.09 -5.11 -37.75
C THR A 730 -0.14 -5.99 -37.97
N ASN A 731 -0.82 -6.42 -36.90
CA ASN A 731 -1.94 -7.36 -36.91
C ASN A 731 -1.54 -8.66 -37.61
N ASP A 732 -0.38 -9.20 -37.23
CA ASP A 732 0.15 -10.49 -37.68
C ASP A 732 0.21 -11.54 -36.56
N GLY A 733 -0.27 -11.18 -35.35
CA GLY A 733 -0.27 -12.00 -34.16
C GLY A 733 1.07 -11.99 -33.41
N LEU A 734 2.04 -11.17 -33.84
CA LEU A 734 3.33 -11.01 -33.19
C LEU A 734 3.39 -9.67 -32.45
N GLN A 735 4.20 -9.60 -31.38
CA GLN A 735 4.39 -8.34 -30.66
C GLN A 735 5.50 -7.52 -31.31
N ASP A 736 5.17 -6.32 -31.73
CA ASP A 736 6.10 -5.33 -32.25
C ASP A 736 6.60 -4.39 -31.15
N ILE A 737 7.74 -3.74 -31.39
CA ILE A 737 8.34 -2.78 -30.45
C ILE A 737 8.17 -1.37 -30.99
N VAL A 738 7.57 -0.48 -30.19
CA VAL A 738 7.50 0.95 -30.49
C VAL A 738 8.34 1.73 -29.49
N LEU A 739 9.27 2.54 -29.98
CA LEU A 739 10.12 3.43 -29.19
C LEU A 739 9.79 4.89 -29.47
N LEU A 740 9.69 5.69 -28.41
CA LEU A 740 9.70 7.15 -28.51
C LEU A 740 11.13 7.66 -28.32
N VAL A 741 11.64 8.33 -29.35
CA VAL A 741 13.01 8.85 -29.41
C VAL A 741 13.00 10.28 -29.94
N HIS A 742 13.48 11.25 -29.17
CA HIS A 742 13.51 12.66 -29.59
C HIS A 742 12.12 13.18 -30.03
N ASP A 743 11.97 13.50 -31.33
CA ASP A 743 10.75 13.92 -32.01
C ASP A 743 10.23 12.82 -32.95
N ARG A 744 10.43 11.53 -32.61
CA ARG A 744 10.12 10.41 -33.50
C ARG A 744 9.57 9.20 -32.76
N LEU A 745 8.71 8.51 -33.48
CA LEU A 745 8.27 7.16 -33.15
C LEU A 745 8.98 6.17 -34.07
N LEU A 746 9.60 5.17 -33.49
CA LEU A 746 10.26 4.07 -34.20
C LEU A 746 9.48 2.79 -33.95
N LEU A 747 8.79 2.28 -34.96
CA LEU A 747 8.11 0.99 -34.91
C LEU A 747 9.04 -0.06 -35.50
N TYR A 748 9.33 -1.11 -34.74
CA TYR A 748 10.10 -2.28 -35.16
C TYR A 748 9.14 -3.48 -35.27
N PRO A 749 8.60 -3.75 -36.46
CA PRO A 749 7.79 -4.93 -36.67
C PRO A 749 8.58 -6.20 -36.45
N GLN A 750 7.95 -7.17 -35.78
CA GLN A 750 8.45 -8.53 -35.79
C GLN A 750 8.15 -9.19 -37.16
N GLY A 751 8.99 -10.12 -37.62
CA GLY A 751 8.65 -10.88 -38.83
C GLY A 751 9.51 -12.11 -39.09
N GLU A 752 8.99 -13.03 -39.91
CA GLU A 752 9.81 -14.04 -40.59
C GLU A 752 10.57 -13.36 -41.74
N ASN A 753 11.88 -13.60 -41.85
CA ASN A 753 12.67 -13.21 -43.02
C ASN A 753 12.10 -13.82 -44.32
N GLU A 754 11.17 -13.13 -45.00
CA GLU A 754 11.22 -13.11 -46.45
C GLU A 754 12.36 -12.18 -46.84
N LEU A 755 13.53 -12.78 -47.03
CA LEU A 755 14.50 -12.29 -48.01
C LEU A 755 13.74 -12.03 -49.30
N ASP A 756 13.27 -10.79 -49.46
CA ASP A 756 12.75 -10.28 -50.69
C ASP A 756 13.93 -10.27 -51.67
N ALA A 757 14.08 -11.40 -52.36
CA ALA A 757 15.10 -11.68 -53.34
C ALA A 757 14.87 -10.76 -54.55
N GLY A 758 15.25 -9.49 -54.38
CA GLY A 758 15.27 -8.53 -55.46
C GLY A 758 14.73 -7.16 -55.12
N LYS A 759 15.30 -6.47 -54.12
CA LYS A 759 15.37 -4.99 -54.11
C LYS A 759 16.39 -4.42 -53.11
N ALA A 760 17.62 -4.92 -53.17
CA ALA A 760 18.76 -4.08 -52.80
C ALA A 760 18.94 -3.01 -53.89
N VAL A 761 18.52 -1.77 -53.62
CA VAL A 761 19.01 -0.60 -54.36
C VAL A 761 19.55 0.40 -53.35
N ASN A 762 20.88 0.38 -53.22
CA ASN A 762 21.84 1.40 -52.74
C ASN A 762 21.35 2.56 -51.89
#